data_AF-A0A8J2X116-F1
#
_entry.id   AF-A0A8J2X116-F1
#
_cell.length_a   1.000
_cell.length_b   1.000
_cell.length_c   1.000
_cell.angle_alpha   90.00
_cell.angle_beta   90.00
_cell.angle_gamma   90.00
#
_symmetry.space_group_name_H-M   'P 1'
#
loop_
_entity.id
_entity.type
_entity.pdbx_description
1 polymer ?
#
loop_
_entity_poly.entity_id
_entity_poly.type
_entity_poly.pdbx_seq_one_letter_code
_entity_poly.pdbx_strand_id
1 'polypeptide(L)'
;MQRPDEDDDLDLPRRKRPRAAAPLYYSETDVFRGADARAVDAALAALRRAATTVEDGPMRSVAIAPLAATAPGAGAVYGALADAFAASGAPRPRRLATAQLAVYETGDHFNTWHVDETEDEGRLALVVFLSDPTDYEGGEFDAEGDVVLPARPPARSFVVFDASRLRHRVRAVRRGRREALLCWTASAHDPAPAVAAPPPTRAAPATVKVIVWDLDGTLWHGALEDDDRVEPRCALVDLIGALADRGIVSSVCSRAPRAAAEGMLDTLGVRELLVFNEYDVMGSKGARVLRTLEAMHLSPRHALFVDDEASNRADVMSRCEGIGALAPDDLEALLPVAWGAPDARERLARYKVLERKHEARQPEEEDDAFLRRCAIVATVSRVAALDGDADRLVELLQRSNRLNYTKDVDRPDATWDVLDVAAGAYDSYKDEPGERICWKVTVRDAFGEYGVVGVVAASRTGDAWRPRHFTFSCRCAGMRVDAALAAWLVAQLDASALPAAAEGLLAVDASAVTIVVDDEALAAPPVTHARRALLRGWCATQQLAPLLDASPTCVPSRYAATRFSSVHFLRASARDPRLAAAAARSLAAVDAAATAPSNDLRSYDVVVQDCEVDALWPVTCGFPVDLAHTDVACAPGLADAWASLWRRAVAPPRDAVAAEFGTPADLLTPAAIADDARWLRAQVAPGAGLVLLLTPDLWDLGLAAPGWRERLEQIPAALRARLSERLRQVNAAVSRVAADLPNTVAVDRTALLRPGEVQEHTHVCRRAQVAVADRVNEALL
;
A
#
# COMPACT_ATOMS: atom_id res chain seq x y z
N MET A 1 27.66 16.59 60.72
CA MET A 1 29.01 15.98 60.88
C MET A 1 28.83 14.66 61.59
N GLN A 2 28.69 13.57 60.85
CA GLN A 2 28.75 12.20 61.36
C GLN A 2 28.94 11.28 60.16
N ARG A 3 30.04 10.52 60.18
CA ARG A 3 30.42 9.52 59.19
C ARG A 3 29.45 8.33 59.32
N PRO A 4 29.05 7.66 58.24
CA PRO A 4 28.53 6.32 58.33
C PRO A 4 29.67 5.32 58.29
N ASP A 5 29.69 4.58 59.38
CA ASP A 5 30.30 3.31 59.73
C ASP A 5 30.66 2.33 58.60
N GLU A 6 31.71 1.59 58.94
CA GLU A 6 32.26 0.38 58.35
C GLU A 6 31.26 -0.80 58.39
N ASP A 7 31.56 -1.81 57.55
CA ASP A 7 31.02 -3.17 57.53
C ASP A 7 29.62 -3.41 56.93
N ASP A 8 29.62 -3.75 55.64
CA ASP A 8 28.70 -4.77 55.08
C ASP A 8 29.52 -5.68 54.14
N ASP A 9 30.34 -6.52 54.77
CA ASP A 9 31.03 -7.65 54.15
C ASP A 9 29.98 -8.71 53.78
N LEU A 10 29.63 -8.80 52.50
CA LEU A 10 28.89 -9.92 51.95
C LEU A 10 29.79 -11.17 51.93
N ASP A 11 29.45 -12.10 52.81
CA ASP A 11 30.07 -13.40 53.04
C ASP A 11 30.16 -14.24 51.75
N LEU A 12 31.31 -14.16 51.06
CA LEU A 12 31.71 -15.09 50.01
C LEU A 12 32.66 -16.15 50.60
N PRO A 13 32.52 -17.43 50.21
CA PRO A 13 33.22 -18.53 50.86
C PRO A 13 34.74 -18.35 50.78
N ARG A 14 35.40 -18.40 51.93
CA ARG A 14 36.87 -18.41 52.10
C ARG A 14 37.53 -19.37 51.11
N ARG A 15 38.03 -18.85 49.97
CA ARG A 15 38.93 -19.57 49.06
C ARG A 15 40.39 -19.27 49.42
N LYS A 16 41.20 -20.32 49.25
CA LYS A 16 42.60 -20.51 49.67
C LYS A 16 43.53 -19.33 49.37
N ARG A 17 44.64 -19.23 50.14
CA ARG A 17 45.85 -18.37 49.98
C ARG A 17 46.05 -17.82 48.56
N PRO A 18 46.54 -16.58 48.39
CA PRO A 18 46.74 -15.96 47.08
C PRO A 18 47.51 -16.94 46.17
N ARG A 19 46.85 -17.36 45.08
CA ARG A 19 47.54 -18.01 43.96
C ARG A 19 48.59 -17.01 43.48
N ALA A 20 49.80 -17.49 43.16
CA ALA A 20 50.88 -16.66 42.61
C ALA A 20 50.32 -15.70 41.55
N ALA A 21 50.76 -14.44 41.55
CA ALA A 21 50.28 -13.41 40.64
C ALA A 21 50.20 -13.94 39.20
N ALA A 22 49.05 -13.79 38.56
CA ALA A 22 48.88 -14.23 37.18
C ALA A 22 49.84 -13.42 36.29
N PRO A 23 50.57 -14.07 35.36
CA PRO A 23 51.49 -13.35 34.48
C PRO A 23 50.70 -12.39 33.58
N LEU A 24 51.12 -11.12 33.56
CA LEU A 24 50.65 -10.08 32.65
C LEU A 24 51.80 -9.69 31.72
N TYR A 25 51.52 -9.61 30.43
CA TYR A 25 52.46 -9.11 29.41
C TYR A 25 52.07 -7.68 29.03
N TYR A 26 53.04 -6.77 29.05
CA TYR A 26 52.87 -5.38 28.62
C TYR A 26 53.83 -5.05 27.49
N SER A 27 53.35 -4.33 26.47
CA SER A 27 54.18 -3.82 25.39
C SER A 27 53.78 -2.38 25.05
N GLU A 28 54.79 -1.51 24.96
CA GLU A 28 54.67 -0.13 24.44
C GLU A 28 54.62 -0.07 22.91
N THR A 29 54.75 -1.22 22.23
CA THR A 29 54.71 -1.25 20.76
C THR A 29 53.31 -0.95 20.26
N ASP A 30 53.19 -0.06 19.27
CA ASP A 30 51.92 0.21 18.58
C ASP A 30 51.34 -1.11 18.04
N VAL A 31 50.18 -1.49 18.57
CA VAL A 31 49.49 -2.74 18.22
C VAL A 31 49.12 -2.81 16.73
N PHE A 32 48.87 -1.66 16.10
CA PHE A 32 48.49 -1.56 14.69
C PHE A 32 49.69 -1.34 13.77
N ARG A 33 50.92 -1.46 14.29
CA ARG A 33 52.14 -1.34 13.50
C ARG A 33 52.15 -2.39 12.39
N GLY A 34 52.08 -1.93 11.14
CA GLY A 34 52.06 -2.79 9.95
C GLY A 34 50.66 -3.17 9.46
N ALA A 35 49.59 -2.75 10.15
CA ALA A 35 48.22 -2.82 9.64
C ALA A 35 47.93 -1.63 8.70
N ASP A 36 46.91 -1.75 7.85
CA ASP A 36 46.45 -0.64 7.01
C ASP A 36 45.83 0.45 7.89
N ALA A 37 46.53 1.58 8.04
CA ALA A 37 46.13 2.69 8.89
C ALA A 37 44.74 3.25 8.53
N ARG A 38 44.41 3.36 7.24
CA ARG A 38 43.10 3.89 6.82
C ARG A 38 41.96 2.94 7.20
N ALA A 39 42.20 1.65 7.05
CA ALA A 39 41.24 0.62 7.42
C ALA A 39 41.02 0.57 8.95
N VAL A 40 42.10 0.67 9.73
CA VAL A 40 42.02 0.72 11.20
C VAL A 40 41.30 1.98 11.66
N ASP A 41 41.65 3.16 11.12
CA ASP A 41 41.02 4.43 11.49
C ASP A 41 39.51 4.45 11.16
N ALA A 42 39.13 3.90 9.99
CA ALA A 42 37.73 3.76 9.61
C ALA A 42 36.95 2.85 10.57
N ALA A 43 37.52 1.71 10.96
CA ALA A 43 36.91 0.78 11.89
C ALA A 43 36.74 1.40 13.30
N LEU A 44 37.78 2.08 13.80
CA LEU A 44 37.72 2.79 15.09
C LEU A 44 36.71 3.94 15.07
N ALA A 45 36.65 4.71 13.98
CA ALA A 45 35.65 5.78 13.84
C ALA A 45 34.21 5.23 13.82
N ALA A 46 33.98 4.10 13.15
CA ALA A 46 32.69 3.43 13.16
C ALA A 46 32.31 2.93 14.57
N LEU A 47 33.24 2.32 15.29
CA LEU A 47 33.04 1.89 16.67
C LEU A 47 32.69 3.05 17.60
N ARG A 48 33.39 4.19 17.46
CA ARG A 48 33.11 5.40 18.28
C ARG A 48 31.70 5.93 18.08
N ARG A 49 31.18 5.90 16.84
CA ARG A 49 29.79 6.30 16.54
C ARG A 49 28.75 5.31 17.07
N ALA A 50 29.11 4.03 17.14
CA ALA A 50 28.21 2.97 17.58
C ALA A 50 28.21 2.74 19.10
N ALA A 51 29.09 3.41 19.86
CA ALA A 51 29.22 3.18 21.30
C ALA A 51 28.01 3.72 22.05
N THR A 52 27.36 2.85 22.82
CA THR A 52 26.20 3.19 23.66
C THR A 52 26.54 2.95 25.12
N THR A 53 26.13 3.88 25.99
CA THR A 53 26.35 3.76 27.44
C THR A 53 25.68 2.52 28.01
N VAL A 54 26.45 1.73 28.76
CA VAL A 54 25.98 0.61 29.58
C VAL A 54 26.16 1.01 31.04
N GLU A 55 25.05 1.14 31.77
CA GLU A 55 25.05 1.37 33.22
C GLU A 55 24.65 0.08 33.95
N ASP A 56 25.57 -0.50 34.73
CA ASP A 56 25.29 -1.65 35.60
C ASP A 56 25.53 -1.28 37.07
N GLY A 57 24.64 -0.44 37.61
CA GLY A 57 24.69 0.00 39.00
C GLY A 57 26.00 0.72 39.38
N PRO A 58 26.45 0.68 40.65
CA PRO A 58 27.68 1.36 41.09
C PRO A 58 28.97 0.67 40.60
N MET A 59 28.87 -0.39 39.78
CA MET A 59 30.00 -1.23 39.39
C MET A 59 30.71 -0.70 38.15
N ARG A 60 29.95 -0.33 37.11
CA ARG A 60 30.48 0.21 35.86
C ARG A 60 29.55 1.24 35.22
N SER A 61 30.17 2.29 34.69
CA SER A 61 29.59 3.29 33.80
C SER A 61 30.58 3.45 32.65
N VAL A 62 30.21 3.00 31.44
CA VAL A 62 31.07 2.99 30.26
C VAL A 62 30.23 2.82 28.99
N ALA A 63 30.58 3.49 27.90
CA ALA A 63 29.98 3.24 26.59
C ALA A 63 30.74 2.15 25.82
N ILE A 64 30.01 1.15 25.29
CA ILE A 64 30.60 -0.02 24.62
C ILE A 64 30.07 -0.16 23.19
N ALA A 65 30.95 -0.53 22.26
CA ALA A 65 30.58 -0.92 20.89
C ALA A 65 31.29 -2.22 20.46
N PRO A 66 30.58 -3.27 20.02
CA PRO A 66 31.20 -4.46 19.43
C PRO A 66 31.63 -4.23 17.97
N LEU A 67 32.81 -4.72 17.59
CA LEU A 67 33.33 -4.69 16.23
C LEU A 67 32.81 -5.88 15.41
N ALA A 68 31.83 -5.63 14.55
CA ALA A 68 31.36 -6.63 13.61
C ALA A 68 32.47 -7.08 12.66
N ALA A 69 32.61 -8.39 12.46
CA ALA A 69 33.64 -8.95 11.56
C ALA A 69 33.48 -8.51 10.10
N THR A 70 32.28 -8.09 9.71
CA THR A 70 31.96 -7.55 8.38
C THR A 70 32.18 -6.04 8.25
N ALA A 71 32.49 -5.34 9.34
CA ALA A 71 32.69 -3.89 9.27
C ALA A 71 33.91 -3.55 8.39
N PRO A 72 33.85 -2.47 7.58
CA PRO A 72 35.00 -1.99 6.83
C PRO A 72 36.21 -1.80 7.75
N GLY A 73 37.32 -2.46 7.40
CA GLY A 73 38.57 -2.43 8.18
C GLY A 73 38.65 -3.37 9.39
N ALA A 74 37.58 -4.12 9.71
CA ALA A 74 37.60 -5.09 10.81
C ALA A 74 38.69 -6.15 10.66
N GLY A 75 38.95 -6.62 9.44
CA GLY A 75 40.02 -7.60 9.18
C GLY A 75 41.41 -7.11 9.55
N ALA A 76 41.70 -5.81 9.34
CA ALA A 76 42.97 -5.21 9.73
C ALA A 76 43.09 -5.13 11.27
N VAL A 77 42.00 -4.78 11.95
CA VAL A 77 41.95 -4.74 13.42
C VAL A 77 42.12 -6.14 14.02
N TYR A 78 41.31 -7.13 13.63
CA TYR A 78 41.43 -8.50 14.15
C TYR A 78 42.78 -9.16 13.82
N GLY A 79 43.37 -8.84 12.66
CA GLY A 79 44.72 -9.27 12.31
C GLY A 79 45.77 -8.76 13.30
N ALA A 80 45.74 -7.46 13.59
CA ALA A 80 46.63 -6.80 14.56
C ALA A 80 46.45 -7.34 15.99
N LEU A 81 45.21 -7.55 16.44
CA LEU A 81 44.93 -8.14 17.76
C LEU A 81 45.47 -9.56 17.89
N ALA A 82 45.36 -10.38 16.83
CA ALA A 82 45.91 -11.74 16.84
C ALA A 82 47.44 -11.74 16.93
N ASP A 83 48.11 -10.79 16.27
CA ASP A 83 49.55 -10.61 16.37
C ASP A 83 49.99 -10.09 17.76
N ALA A 84 49.16 -9.25 18.40
CA ALA A 84 49.39 -8.80 19.77
C ALA A 84 49.35 -9.94 20.80
N PHE A 85 48.39 -10.86 20.68
CA PHE A 85 48.37 -12.09 21.48
C PHE A 85 49.62 -12.94 21.24
N ALA A 86 50.08 -13.06 20.00
CA ALA A 86 51.28 -13.82 19.69
C ALA A 86 52.55 -13.20 20.32
N ALA A 87 52.62 -11.87 20.39
CA ALA A 87 53.73 -11.14 20.99
C ALA A 87 53.91 -11.40 22.49
N SER A 88 52.84 -11.80 23.20
CA SER A 88 52.91 -12.17 24.62
C SER A 88 53.54 -13.54 24.88
N GLY A 89 53.95 -14.25 23.83
CA GLY A 89 54.45 -15.63 23.90
C GLY A 89 53.36 -16.70 23.80
N ALA A 90 52.08 -16.31 23.63
CA ALA A 90 51.00 -17.24 23.38
C ALA A 90 50.98 -17.68 21.90
N PRO A 91 50.40 -18.85 21.55
CA PRO A 91 50.16 -19.20 20.16
C PRO A 91 49.24 -18.17 19.50
N ARG A 92 49.55 -17.75 18.27
CA ARG A 92 48.68 -16.85 17.51
C ARG A 92 47.27 -17.45 17.39
N PRO A 93 46.23 -16.81 17.94
CA PRO A 93 44.88 -17.38 17.95
C PRO A 93 44.32 -17.45 16.53
N ARG A 94 43.72 -18.60 16.18
CA ARG A 94 43.02 -18.79 14.89
C ARG A 94 41.66 -18.09 14.84
N ARG A 95 41.07 -17.84 16.00
CA ARG A 95 39.81 -17.12 16.19
C ARG A 95 39.90 -16.26 17.44
N LEU A 96 39.28 -15.09 17.35
CA LEU A 96 39.12 -14.15 18.45
C LEU A 96 37.63 -13.96 18.74
N ALA A 97 37.31 -13.72 20.00
CA ALA A 97 35.99 -13.24 20.39
C ALA A 97 35.77 -11.83 19.81
N THR A 98 34.51 -11.39 19.74
CA THR A 98 34.15 -10.07 19.22
C THR A 98 34.92 -8.98 19.99
N ALA A 99 35.75 -8.22 19.28
CA ALA A 99 36.46 -7.09 19.87
C ALA A 99 35.46 -5.98 20.24
N GLN A 100 35.73 -5.25 21.31
CA GLN A 100 34.82 -4.24 21.84
C GLN A 100 35.56 -2.94 22.14
N LEU A 101 35.07 -1.82 21.62
CA LEU A 101 35.50 -0.50 22.06
C LEU A 101 34.81 -0.18 23.39
N ALA A 102 35.59 0.30 24.35
CA ALA A 102 35.11 0.90 25.59
C ALA A 102 35.52 2.38 25.63
N VAL A 103 34.54 3.26 25.86
CA VAL A 103 34.70 4.70 25.96
C VAL A 103 34.26 5.14 27.35
N TYR A 104 35.18 5.78 28.07
CA TYR A 104 34.96 6.32 29.41
C TYR A 104 35.02 7.85 29.32
N GLU A 105 33.88 8.50 29.57
CA GLU A 105 33.79 9.94 29.75
C GLU A 105 34.09 10.36 31.20
N THR A 106 34.10 11.65 31.50
CA THR A 106 34.35 12.13 32.86
C THR A 106 33.27 11.60 33.83
N GLY A 107 33.69 10.87 34.87
CA GLY A 107 32.83 10.17 35.84
C GLY A 107 32.73 8.66 35.60
N ASP A 108 32.96 8.21 34.36
CA ASP A 108 32.88 6.80 33.98
C ASP A 108 33.99 5.98 34.61
N HIS A 109 33.67 4.73 34.91
CA HIS A 109 34.56 3.82 35.64
C HIS A 109 34.17 2.36 35.47
N PHE A 110 35.10 1.48 35.83
CA PHE A 110 34.83 0.08 36.18
C PHE A 110 35.64 -0.23 37.44
N ASN A 111 35.25 0.43 38.54
CA ASN A 111 36.11 0.65 39.71
C ASN A 111 36.13 -0.52 40.71
N THR A 112 35.19 -1.46 40.57
CA THR A 112 35.15 -2.68 41.36
C THR A 112 36.23 -3.66 40.89
N TRP A 113 37.04 -4.18 41.81
CA TRP A 113 38.01 -5.23 41.49
C TRP A 113 37.31 -6.50 41.01
N HIS A 114 37.57 -6.91 39.77
CA HIS A 114 36.93 -8.06 39.15
C HIS A 114 37.95 -8.89 38.35
N VAL A 115 37.55 -10.10 37.97
CA VAL A 115 38.16 -10.87 36.88
C VAL A 115 37.17 -10.91 35.73
N ASP A 116 37.61 -11.22 34.50
CA ASP A 116 36.67 -11.36 33.40
C ASP A 116 35.76 -12.58 33.62
N GLU A 117 34.49 -12.41 33.30
CA GLU A 117 33.51 -13.51 33.37
C GLU A 117 33.77 -14.50 32.24
N THR A 118 34.38 -15.64 32.57
CA THR A 118 34.64 -16.73 31.61
C THR A 118 34.63 -18.09 32.30
N GLU A 119 34.07 -19.10 31.64
CA GLU A 119 34.03 -20.49 32.15
C GLU A 119 35.29 -21.28 31.78
N ASP A 120 36.05 -20.81 30.77
CA ASP A 120 37.25 -21.49 30.28
C ASP A 120 38.53 -21.09 31.03
N GLU A 121 39.14 -22.06 31.71
CA GLU A 121 40.46 -21.88 32.34
C GLU A 121 41.54 -21.63 31.25
N GLY A 122 42.29 -20.54 31.38
CA GLY A 122 43.40 -20.19 30.48
C GLY A 122 43.03 -19.34 29.26
N ARG A 123 41.80 -18.80 29.22
CA ARG A 123 41.41 -17.78 28.23
C ARG A 123 42.23 -16.49 28.44
N LEU A 124 42.77 -15.94 27.36
CA LEU A 124 43.53 -14.69 27.41
C LEU A 124 42.65 -13.50 27.03
N ALA A 125 42.84 -12.40 27.75
CA ALA A 125 42.29 -11.09 27.45
C ALA A 125 43.40 -10.17 26.93
N LEU A 126 43.03 -9.25 26.04
CA LEU A 126 43.87 -8.21 25.47
C LEU A 126 43.16 -6.87 25.66
N VAL A 127 43.89 -5.89 26.19
CA VAL A 127 43.43 -4.49 26.29
C VAL A 127 44.42 -3.61 25.56
N VAL A 128 43.95 -2.91 24.53
CA VAL A 128 44.69 -1.89 23.79
C VAL A 128 44.28 -0.51 24.30
N PHE A 129 45.23 0.32 24.70
CA PHE A 129 44.98 1.70 25.12
C PHE A 129 44.90 2.58 23.87
N LEU A 130 43.82 3.33 23.65
CA LEU A 130 43.64 4.11 22.41
C LEU A 130 43.81 5.63 22.60
N SER A 131 43.61 6.14 23.81
CA SER A 131 43.76 7.57 24.12
C SER A 131 45.21 7.97 24.39
N ASP A 132 45.56 9.21 24.06
CA ASP A 132 46.80 9.82 24.51
C ASP A 132 46.77 10.03 26.04
N PRO A 133 47.83 9.67 26.79
CA PRO A 133 47.91 9.87 28.25
C PRO A 133 47.68 11.32 28.71
N THR A 134 47.87 12.30 27.83
CA THR A 134 47.70 13.73 28.12
C THR A 134 46.26 14.23 27.97
N ASP A 135 45.42 13.47 27.26
CA ASP A 135 44.02 13.84 26.95
C ASP A 135 43.05 13.55 28.10
N TYR A 136 43.47 12.77 29.11
CA TYR A 136 42.61 12.41 30.25
C TYR A 136 43.38 12.31 31.58
N GLU A 137 42.68 12.53 32.69
CA GLU A 137 43.16 12.33 34.07
C GLU A 137 42.27 11.32 34.80
N GLY A 138 42.85 10.49 35.67
CA GLY A 138 42.17 9.30 36.19
C GLY A 138 42.16 8.17 35.16
N GLY A 139 41.19 7.26 35.23
CA GLY A 139 41.07 6.17 34.24
C GLY A 139 42.18 5.13 34.30
N GLU A 140 42.94 5.05 35.39
CA GLU A 140 44.06 4.12 35.51
C GLU A 140 43.58 2.66 35.47
N PHE A 141 44.26 1.82 34.68
CA PHE A 141 44.03 0.37 34.66
C PHE A 141 44.89 -0.27 35.78
N ASP A 142 44.26 -0.58 36.90
CA ASP A 142 44.93 -1.26 38.01
C ASP A 142 44.83 -2.78 37.80
N ALA A 143 45.92 -3.50 38.04
CA ALA A 143 45.98 -4.96 38.02
C ALA A 143 46.68 -5.49 39.29
N GLU A 144 46.19 -6.62 39.82
CA GLU A 144 46.73 -7.24 41.04
C GLU A 144 47.96 -8.11 40.71
N GLY A 145 49.15 -7.72 41.21
CA GLY A 145 50.41 -8.47 41.02
C GLY A 145 51.66 -7.57 41.06
N ASP A 146 52.84 -8.18 40.86
CA ASP A 146 54.15 -7.50 40.91
C ASP A 146 54.57 -6.86 39.56
N VAL A 147 53.62 -6.55 38.68
CA VAL A 147 53.90 -5.93 37.37
C VAL A 147 53.67 -4.43 37.42
N VAL A 148 54.71 -3.65 37.13
CA VAL A 148 54.63 -2.19 37.09
C VAL A 148 54.16 -1.73 35.72
N LEU A 149 52.88 -1.35 35.62
CA LEU A 149 52.32 -0.67 34.45
C LEU A 149 52.48 0.85 34.60
N PRO A 150 52.69 1.60 33.49
CA PRO A 150 52.51 3.04 33.52
C PRO A 150 51.08 3.38 33.96
N ALA A 151 50.92 4.37 34.85
CA ALA A 151 49.59 4.77 35.33
C ALA A 151 48.62 5.15 34.19
N ARG A 152 49.16 5.70 33.10
CA ARG A 152 48.47 5.95 31.82
C ARG A 152 49.39 5.52 30.67
N PRO A 153 49.21 4.32 30.12
CA PRO A 153 50.06 3.80 29.04
C PRO A 153 49.95 4.63 27.74
N PRO A 154 51.01 4.70 26.92
CA PRO A 154 50.97 5.40 25.63
C PRO A 154 49.85 4.89 24.72
N ALA A 155 49.32 5.76 23.86
CA ALA A 155 48.33 5.36 22.87
C ALA A 155 48.87 4.22 21.97
N ARG A 156 47.99 3.27 21.67
CA ARG A 156 48.20 2.03 20.92
C ARG A 156 49.12 0.99 21.57
N SER A 157 49.59 1.23 22.80
CA SER A 157 50.19 0.17 23.63
C SER A 157 49.13 -0.84 24.08
N PHE A 158 49.56 -2.01 24.56
CA PHE A 158 48.62 -3.07 24.95
C PHE A 158 49.11 -3.96 26.09
N VAL A 159 48.15 -4.59 26.78
CA VAL A 159 48.40 -5.63 27.79
C VAL A 159 47.67 -6.92 27.43
N VAL A 160 48.31 -8.07 27.69
CA VAL A 160 47.72 -9.41 27.57
C VAL A 160 47.81 -10.12 28.91
N PHE A 161 46.72 -10.74 29.35
CA PHE A 161 46.67 -11.44 30.64
C PHE A 161 45.66 -12.60 30.65
N ASP A 162 45.73 -13.44 31.68
CA ASP A 162 44.76 -14.52 31.93
C ASP A 162 43.44 -13.93 32.46
N ALA A 163 42.41 -13.99 31.63
CA ALA A 163 41.09 -13.41 31.86
C ALA A 163 40.43 -13.96 33.14
N SER A 164 40.67 -15.25 33.43
CA SER A 164 40.06 -15.96 34.56
C SER A 164 40.81 -15.77 35.90
N ARG A 165 41.99 -15.13 35.89
CA ARG A 165 42.88 -15.08 37.05
C ARG A 165 43.34 -13.68 37.44
N LEU A 166 43.50 -12.77 36.49
CA LEU A 166 43.99 -11.43 36.81
C LEU A 166 42.85 -10.55 37.33
N ARG A 167 42.91 -10.23 38.63
CA ARG A 167 42.03 -9.20 39.19
C ARG A 167 42.49 -7.83 38.72
N HIS A 168 41.55 -7.06 38.18
CA HIS A 168 41.82 -5.75 37.62
C HIS A 168 40.61 -4.81 37.80
N ARG A 169 40.82 -3.51 37.53
CA ARG A 169 39.78 -2.48 37.51
C ARG A 169 40.21 -1.26 36.70
N VAL A 170 39.24 -0.42 36.32
CA VAL A 170 39.48 0.89 35.72
C VAL A 170 38.94 1.96 36.65
N ARG A 171 39.82 2.84 37.15
CA ARG A 171 39.43 3.95 38.03
C ARG A 171 38.57 4.97 37.29
N ALA A 172 37.88 5.81 38.05
CA ALA A 172 37.09 6.89 37.47
C ALA A 172 37.95 7.88 36.67
N VAL A 173 37.49 8.22 35.47
CA VAL A 173 38.03 9.33 34.69
C VAL A 173 37.59 10.63 35.35
N ARG A 174 38.55 11.47 35.72
CA ARG A 174 38.31 12.74 36.41
C ARG A 174 38.29 13.93 35.47
N ARG A 175 38.97 13.82 34.32
CA ARG A 175 39.02 14.83 33.26
C ARG A 175 39.24 14.15 31.93
N GLY A 176 38.56 14.61 30.88
CA GLY A 176 38.77 14.14 29.51
C GLY A 176 38.08 12.80 29.21
N ARG A 177 38.57 12.13 28.16
CA ARG A 177 37.98 10.90 27.60
C ARG A 177 39.04 9.82 27.41
N ARG A 178 38.75 8.62 27.94
CA ARG A 178 39.62 7.44 27.81
C ARG A 178 38.96 6.38 26.94
N GLU A 179 39.69 5.90 25.94
CA GLU A 179 39.26 4.84 25.04
C GLU A 179 40.18 3.62 25.16
N ALA A 180 39.59 2.43 25.12
CA ALA A 180 40.31 1.17 25.06
C ALA A 180 39.60 0.19 24.12
N LEU A 181 40.36 -0.66 23.43
CA LEU A 181 39.82 -1.78 22.65
C LEU A 181 40.13 -3.08 23.39
N LEU A 182 39.09 -3.87 23.67
CA LEU A 182 39.18 -5.12 24.40
C LEU A 182 38.90 -6.30 23.46
N CYS A 183 39.57 -7.42 23.68
CA CYS A 183 39.34 -8.65 22.94
C CYS A 183 39.79 -9.87 23.76
N TRP A 184 39.18 -11.02 23.52
CA TRP A 184 39.55 -12.30 24.14
C TRP A 184 39.88 -13.35 23.09
N THR A 185 40.68 -14.34 23.46
CA THR A 185 40.82 -15.56 22.66
C THR A 185 39.49 -16.30 22.61
N ALA A 186 39.12 -16.82 21.42
CA ALA A 186 37.85 -17.51 21.24
C ALA A 186 37.84 -18.90 21.90
N SER A 187 36.74 -19.23 22.57
CA SER A 187 36.38 -20.57 23.05
C SER A 187 35.52 -21.33 22.04
N ALA A 188 35.38 -22.65 22.22
CA ALA A 188 34.45 -23.47 21.45
C ALA A 188 32.97 -23.06 21.65
N HIS A 189 32.66 -22.39 22.77
CA HIS A 189 31.32 -21.90 23.11
C HIS A 189 31.08 -20.45 22.69
N ASP A 190 32.10 -19.72 22.20
CA ASP A 190 31.91 -18.34 21.76
C ASP A 190 31.11 -18.33 20.45
N PRO A 191 30.02 -17.54 20.37
CA PRO A 191 29.33 -17.32 19.11
C PRO A 191 30.32 -16.69 18.10
N ALA A 192 30.17 -17.05 16.82
CA ALA A 192 30.91 -16.38 15.76
C ALA A 192 30.70 -14.85 15.87
N PRO A 193 31.72 -14.02 15.55
CA PRO A 193 31.64 -12.58 15.75
C PRO A 193 30.39 -12.05 15.06
N ALA A 194 29.56 -11.34 15.84
CA ALA A 194 28.21 -10.96 15.42
C ALA A 194 28.26 -10.20 14.08
N VAL A 195 27.49 -10.69 13.11
CA VAL A 195 27.14 -9.91 11.91
C VAL A 195 26.33 -8.73 12.44
N ALA A 196 26.81 -7.51 12.23
CA ALA A 196 26.02 -6.32 12.53
C ALA A 196 24.64 -6.49 11.87
N ALA A 197 23.56 -6.33 12.64
CA ALA A 197 22.25 -6.22 12.03
C ALA A 197 22.34 -5.14 10.93
N PRO A 198 21.80 -5.40 9.72
CA PRO A 198 21.74 -4.35 8.72
C PRO A 198 21.12 -3.10 9.34
N PRO A 199 21.57 -1.90 8.95
CA PRO A 199 21.04 -0.67 9.50
C PRO A 199 19.51 -0.75 9.41
N PRO A 200 18.78 -0.36 10.47
CA PRO A 200 17.35 -0.58 10.56
C PRO A 200 16.66 0.10 9.37
N THR A 201 16.27 -0.72 8.41
CA THR A 201 15.48 -0.36 7.23
C THR A 201 14.25 -1.25 7.21
N ARG A 202 13.09 -0.66 6.98
CA ARG A 202 11.85 -1.39 6.70
C ARG A 202 11.40 -0.99 5.31
N ALA A 203 11.18 -1.99 4.45
CA ALA A 203 10.71 -1.80 3.09
C ALA A 203 9.47 -0.89 3.06
N ALA A 204 9.31 -0.17 1.95
CA ALA A 204 8.15 0.67 1.74
C ALA A 204 6.85 -0.16 1.88
N PRO A 205 5.80 0.39 2.52
CA PRO A 205 4.53 -0.32 2.63
C PRO A 205 3.90 -0.57 1.25
N ALA A 206 3.05 -1.60 1.17
CA ALA A 206 2.31 -1.94 -0.06
C ALA A 206 1.47 -0.75 -0.61
N THR A 207 1.07 0.17 0.25
CA THR A 207 0.36 1.40 -0.15
C THR A 207 0.95 2.62 0.55
N VAL A 208 1.68 3.44 -0.20
CA VAL A 208 2.25 4.71 0.30
C VAL A 208 1.29 5.86 0.00
N LYS A 209 1.01 6.66 1.02
CA LYS A 209 0.12 7.84 0.97
C LYS A 209 0.84 9.14 1.30
N VAL A 210 1.90 9.05 2.11
CA VAL A 210 2.75 10.18 2.51
C VAL A 210 4.19 9.73 2.60
N ILE A 211 5.12 10.60 2.20
CA ILE A 211 6.54 10.47 2.52
C ILE A 211 6.93 11.58 3.49
N VAL A 212 7.60 11.22 4.57
CA VAL A 212 8.16 12.15 5.55
C VAL A 212 9.67 12.17 5.35
N TRP A 213 10.18 13.33 4.95
CA TRP A 213 11.56 13.54 4.55
C TRP A 213 12.35 14.20 5.68
N ASP A 214 13.55 13.69 5.96
CA ASP A 214 14.61 14.55 6.46
C ASP A 214 15.18 15.43 5.33
N LEU A 215 16.04 16.39 5.68
CA LEU A 215 16.60 17.36 4.77
C LEU A 215 18.12 17.19 4.61
N ASP A 216 18.88 17.62 5.62
CA ASP A 216 20.35 17.49 5.65
C ASP A 216 20.76 16.03 5.51
N GLY A 217 21.78 15.74 4.69
CA GLY A 217 22.19 14.38 4.36
C GLY A 217 21.17 13.56 3.54
N THR A 218 19.97 14.08 3.30
CA THR A 218 18.83 13.37 2.67
C THR A 218 18.43 13.96 1.32
N LEU A 219 17.87 15.17 1.26
CA LEU A 219 17.51 15.84 0.00
C LEU A 219 18.69 16.55 -0.66
N TRP A 220 19.76 16.79 0.11
CA TRP A 220 21.03 17.30 -0.36
C TRP A 220 22.17 16.65 0.43
N HIS A 221 23.38 16.73 -0.13
CA HIS A 221 24.60 16.33 0.55
C HIS A 221 25.08 17.45 1.47
N GLY A 222 25.48 17.07 2.70
CA GLY A 222 25.92 18.01 3.74
C GLY A 222 24.78 18.50 4.64
N ALA A 223 25.11 19.43 5.53
CA ALA A 223 24.19 20.04 6.48
C ALA A 223 24.21 21.58 6.34
N LEU A 224 23.04 22.20 6.33
CA LEU A 224 22.91 23.66 6.12
C LEU A 224 23.58 24.52 7.21
N GLU A 225 23.81 23.99 8.41
CA GLU A 225 24.52 24.71 9.47
C GLU A 225 26.05 24.63 9.34
N ASP A 226 26.55 23.54 8.77
CA ASP A 226 27.99 23.23 8.75
C ASP A 226 28.66 23.57 7.40
N ASP A 227 27.88 23.56 6.31
CA ASP A 227 28.38 23.72 4.95
C ASP A 227 27.98 25.07 4.34
N ASP A 228 28.96 25.79 3.76
CA ASP A 228 28.72 27.05 3.02
C ASP A 228 27.77 26.86 1.82
N ARG A 229 27.76 25.65 1.25
CA ARG A 229 26.88 25.22 0.15
C ARG A 229 26.61 23.72 0.26
N VAL A 230 25.36 23.36 0.08
CA VAL A 230 24.91 21.96 -0.01
C VAL A 230 24.54 21.61 -1.46
N GLU A 231 24.79 20.36 -1.85
CA GLU A 231 24.53 19.88 -3.22
C GLU A 231 23.21 19.08 -3.29
N PRO A 232 22.21 19.50 -4.08
CA PRO A 232 20.92 18.80 -4.16
C PRO A 232 21.01 17.41 -4.78
N ARG A 233 20.31 16.43 -4.19
CA ARG A 233 20.02 15.14 -4.81
C ARG A 233 18.84 15.28 -5.77
N CYS A 234 19.12 15.72 -6.99
CA CYS A 234 18.12 16.10 -7.98
C CYS A 234 17.05 15.00 -8.22
N ALA A 235 17.45 13.72 -8.23
CA ALA A 235 16.51 12.61 -8.42
C ALA A 235 15.43 12.53 -7.33
N LEU A 236 15.79 12.77 -6.07
CA LEU A 236 14.84 12.77 -4.96
C LEU A 236 13.97 14.05 -4.94
N VAL A 237 14.54 15.18 -5.33
CA VAL A 237 13.80 16.45 -5.48
C VAL A 237 12.73 16.33 -6.57
N ASP A 238 13.09 15.81 -7.74
CA ASP A 238 12.17 15.57 -8.85
C ASP A 238 11.08 14.56 -8.48
N LEU A 239 11.43 13.56 -7.66
CA LEU A 239 10.50 12.55 -7.17
C LEU A 239 9.36 13.17 -6.34
N ILE A 240 9.61 14.23 -5.56
CA ILE A 240 8.55 14.91 -4.78
C ILE A 240 7.45 15.44 -5.73
N GLY A 241 7.85 16.05 -6.85
CA GLY A 241 6.93 16.54 -7.89
C GLY A 241 6.12 15.41 -8.52
N ALA A 242 6.81 14.36 -8.98
CA ALA A 242 6.20 13.20 -9.61
C ALA A 242 5.21 12.47 -8.67
N LEU A 243 5.54 12.36 -7.38
CA LEU A 243 4.67 11.75 -6.39
C LEU A 243 3.46 12.62 -6.05
N ALA A 244 3.63 13.95 -6.01
CA ALA A 244 2.52 14.88 -5.79
C ALA A 244 1.47 14.79 -6.91
N ASP A 245 1.91 14.70 -8.18
CA ASP A 245 1.02 14.50 -9.33
C ASP A 245 0.28 13.16 -9.26
N ARG A 246 0.81 12.20 -8.51
CA ARG A 246 0.23 10.88 -8.27
C ARG A 246 -0.55 10.76 -6.95
N GLY A 247 -0.78 11.88 -6.27
CA GLY A 247 -1.55 11.94 -5.04
C GLY A 247 -0.87 11.31 -3.83
N ILE A 248 0.46 11.30 -3.79
CA ILE A 248 1.28 11.01 -2.62
C ILE A 248 1.80 12.34 -2.07
N VAL A 249 1.44 12.66 -0.84
CA VAL A 249 1.82 13.95 -0.23
C VAL A 249 3.19 13.84 0.43
N SER A 250 3.91 14.95 0.55
CA SER A 250 5.21 14.99 1.22
C SER A 250 5.17 15.92 2.43
N SER A 251 5.90 15.55 3.48
CA SER A 251 6.06 16.31 4.72
C SER A 251 7.52 16.30 5.14
N VAL A 252 7.95 17.27 5.93
CA VAL A 252 9.32 17.38 6.45
C VAL A 252 9.36 17.10 7.94
N CYS A 253 10.32 16.31 8.39
CA CYS A 253 10.70 16.17 9.79
C CYS A 253 12.22 16.31 9.92
N SER A 254 12.68 17.55 10.03
CA SER A 254 14.12 17.87 10.10
C SER A 254 14.51 18.58 11.40
N ARG A 255 15.82 18.61 11.66
CA ARG A 255 16.46 19.41 12.72
C ARG A 255 17.08 20.70 12.19
N ALA A 256 17.12 20.88 10.86
CA ALA A 256 17.68 22.07 10.22
C ALA A 256 16.94 23.36 10.68
N PRO A 257 17.64 24.49 10.82
CA PRO A 257 17.00 25.77 11.14
C PRO A 257 15.92 26.12 10.12
N ARG A 258 14.70 26.36 10.62
CA ARG A 258 13.51 26.58 9.78
C ARG A 258 13.73 27.56 8.63
N ALA A 259 14.28 28.74 8.91
CA ALA A 259 14.45 29.78 7.89
C ALA A 259 15.42 29.37 6.77
N ALA A 260 16.52 28.69 7.12
CA ALA A 260 17.50 28.20 6.13
C ALA A 260 16.91 27.05 5.31
N ALA A 261 16.24 26.10 5.98
CA ALA A 261 15.59 24.97 5.34
C ALA A 261 14.47 25.40 4.38
N GLU A 262 13.60 26.32 4.80
CA GLU A 262 12.53 26.85 3.94
C GLU A 262 13.10 27.59 2.72
N GLY A 263 14.12 28.43 2.89
CA GLY A 263 14.79 29.12 1.78
C GLY A 263 15.46 28.18 0.77
N MET A 264 16.03 27.07 1.25
CA MET A 264 16.57 26.03 0.37
C MET A 264 15.46 25.30 -0.39
N LEU A 265 14.37 24.93 0.30
CA LEU A 265 13.21 24.27 -0.33
C LEU A 265 12.51 25.16 -1.37
N ASP A 266 12.49 26.48 -1.16
CA ASP A 266 12.03 27.47 -2.14
C ASP A 266 12.94 27.52 -3.36
N THR A 267 14.26 27.52 -3.15
CA THR A 267 15.26 27.50 -4.23
C THR A 267 15.14 26.22 -5.08
N LEU A 268 14.80 25.10 -4.45
CA LEU A 268 14.53 23.82 -5.12
C LEU A 268 13.14 23.74 -5.77
N GLY A 269 12.25 24.72 -5.54
CA GLY A 269 10.91 24.75 -6.13
C GLY A 269 9.92 23.72 -5.57
N VAL A 270 10.22 23.09 -4.43
CA VAL A 270 9.39 22.02 -3.84
C VAL A 270 8.64 22.46 -2.57
N ARG A 271 8.90 23.65 -2.03
CA ARG A 271 8.25 24.15 -0.80
C ARG A 271 6.73 24.04 -0.84
N GLU A 272 6.12 24.43 -1.94
CA GLU A 272 4.68 24.41 -2.15
C GLU A 272 4.08 23.00 -2.32
N LEU A 273 4.91 21.97 -2.42
CA LEU A 273 4.49 20.57 -2.52
C LEU A 273 4.50 19.86 -1.16
N LEU A 274 4.97 20.54 -0.12
CA LEU A 274 5.14 20.01 1.22
C LEU A 274 4.04 20.50 2.17
N VAL A 275 3.61 19.64 3.08
CA VAL A 275 2.56 19.91 4.08
C VAL A 275 2.97 19.35 5.44
N PHE A 276 2.48 19.94 6.53
CA PHE A 276 2.77 19.59 7.92
C PHE A 276 4.27 19.51 8.20
N ASN A 277 5.00 20.58 7.88
CA ASN A 277 6.46 20.59 8.00
C ASN A 277 6.90 20.91 9.43
N GLU A 278 7.74 20.05 9.99
CA GLU A 278 8.35 20.26 11.31
C GLU A 278 9.87 20.46 11.20
N TYR A 279 10.39 21.48 11.88
CA TYR A 279 11.80 21.89 11.91
C TYR A 279 12.36 22.00 13.34
N ASP A 280 11.93 21.12 14.24
CA ASP A 280 12.33 21.19 15.64
C ASP A 280 13.73 20.60 15.87
N VAL A 281 14.57 21.31 16.60
CA VAL A 281 15.90 20.81 16.99
C VAL A 281 15.79 19.88 18.20
N MET A 282 14.74 20.03 19.01
CA MET A 282 14.48 19.30 20.24
C MET A 282 13.49 18.14 20.02
N GLY A 283 13.60 17.10 20.86
CA GLY A 283 12.71 15.93 20.82
C GLY A 283 13.12 14.86 19.80
N SER A 284 12.48 13.68 19.93
CA SER A 284 12.76 12.53 19.05
C SER A 284 12.01 12.66 17.71
N LYS A 285 12.64 12.26 16.59
CA LYS A 285 12.01 12.29 15.27
C LYS A 285 10.79 11.36 15.23
N GLY A 286 10.86 10.19 15.85
CA GLY A 286 9.75 9.25 15.91
C GLY A 286 8.50 9.81 16.61
N ALA A 287 8.65 10.60 17.68
CA ALA A 287 7.52 11.25 18.34
C ALA A 287 6.91 12.36 17.46
N ARG A 288 7.74 13.10 16.73
CA ARG A 288 7.33 14.14 15.79
C ARG A 288 6.57 13.56 14.60
N VAL A 289 7.16 12.59 13.91
CA VAL A 289 6.53 11.86 12.79
C VAL A 289 5.17 11.28 13.20
N LEU A 290 5.06 10.69 14.40
CA LEU A 290 3.77 10.18 14.89
C LEU A 290 2.72 11.29 15.00
N ARG A 291 3.05 12.43 15.64
CA ARG A 291 2.14 13.57 15.76
C ARG A 291 1.76 14.17 14.41
N THR A 292 2.73 14.31 13.50
CA THR A 292 2.49 14.77 12.13
C THR A 292 1.47 13.86 11.44
N LEU A 293 1.65 12.54 11.51
CA LEU A 293 0.73 11.56 10.92
C LEU A 293 -0.65 11.58 11.56
N GLU A 294 -0.74 11.78 12.88
CA GLU A 294 -2.01 11.94 13.61
C GLU A 294 -2.77 13.20 13.16
N ALA A 295 -2.07 14.33 13.03
CA ALA A 295 -2.62 15.59 12.52
C ALA A 295 -3.08 15.46 11.06
N MET A 296 -2.40 14.64 10.27
CA MET A 296 -2.76 14.26 8.90
C MET A 296 -3.88 13.23 8.82
N HIS A 297 -4.31 12.66 9.95
CA HIS A 297 -5.23 11.52 10.05
C HIS A 297 -4.80 10.32 9.17
N LEU A 298 -3.49 10.05 9.14
CA LEU A 298 -2.88 8.96 8.39
C LEU A 298 -2.30 7.91 9.34
N SER A 299 -2.52 6.64 9.00
CA SER A 299 -1.89 5.53 9.74
C SER A 299 -0.44 5.37 9.26
N PRO A 300 0.51 5.07 10.18
CA PRO A 300 1.91 4.87 9.81
C PRO A 300 2.12 3.75 8.79
N ARG A 301 1.25 2.73 8.74
CA ARG A 301 1.26 1.68 7.70
C ARG A 301 1.13 2.18 6.26
N HIS A 302 0.79 3.45 6.07
CA HIS A 302 0.70 4.10 4.75
C HIS A 302 1.72 5.24 4.58
N ALA A 303 2.72 5.30 5.45
CA ALA A 303 3.76 6.32 5.43
C ALA A 303 5.13 5.69 5.20
N LEU A 304 6.00 6.44 4.55
CA LEU A 304 7.42 6.13 4.37
C LEU A 304 8.24 7.26 4.98
N PHE A 305 9.20 6.91 5.82
CA PHE A 305 10.18 7.84 6.38
C PHE A 305 11.51 7.70 5.65
N VAL A 306 12.13 8.82 5.29
CA VAL A 306 13.41 8.86 4.55
C VAL A 306 14.39 9.73 5.30
N ASP A 307 15.48 9.13 5.75
CA ASP A 307 16.50 9.76 6.59
C ASP A 307 17.81 8.99 6.43
N ASP A 308 18.94 9.67 6.25
CA ASP A 308 20.25 9.05 6.08
C ASP A 308 20.77 8.41 7.39
N GLU A 309 20.39 8.99 8.54
CA GLU A 309 20.87 8.56 9.84
C GLU A 309 20.08 7.35 10.36
N ALA A 310 20.79 6.24 10.57
CA ALA A 310 20.19 4.95 10.94
C ALA A 310 19.48 5.00 12.30
N SER A 311 20.00 5.78 13.25
CA SER A 311 19.38 5.94 14.57
C SER A 311 18.02 6.65 14.50
N ASN A 312 17.84 7.63 13.61
CA ASN A 312 16.55 8.28 13.38
C ASN A 312 15.53 7.30 12.79
N ARG A 313 15.94 6.49 11.82
CA ARG A 313 15.07 5.44 11.24
C ARG A 313 14.64 4.42 12.30
N ALA A 314 15.54 4.03 13.20
CA ALA A 314 15.23 3.14 14.32
C ALA A 314 14.19 3.74 15.27
N ASP A 315 14.38 4.99 15.69
CA ASP A 315 13.45 5.70 16.59
C ASP A 315 12.06 5.78 15.97
N VAL A 316 11.96 6.19 14.70
CA VAL A 316 10.69 6.26 13.98
C VAL A 316 10.01 4.91 13.91
N MET A 317 10.72 3.83 13.52
CA MET A 317 10.12 2.50 13.44
C MET A 317 9.66 1.94 14.78
N SER A 318 10.35 2.28 15.88
CA SER A 318 10.00 1.82 17.23
C SER A 318 8.69 2.46 17.74
N ARG A 319 8.36 3.67 17.27
CA ARG A 319 7.18 4.44 17.71
C ARG A 319 6.02 4.38 16.73
N CYS A 320 6.31 4.15 15.44
CA CYS A 320 5.35 4.13 14.36
C CYS A 320 5.20 2.72 13.80
N GLU A 321 4.28 1.94 14.37
CA GLU A 321 4.01 0.58 13.92
C GLU A 321 3.55 0.57 12.44
N GLY A 322 4.26 -0.20 11.59
CA GLY A 322 3.95 -0.35 10.17
C GLY A 322 4.55 0.67 9.19
N ILE A 323 5.17 1.77 9.64
CA ILE A 323 5.84 2.76 8.78
C ILE A 323 7.05 2.24 7.98
N GLY A 324 7.12 2.44 6.67
CA GLY A 324 8.38 2.19 5.95
C GLY A 324 9.49 3.11 6.44
N ALA A 325 10.75 2.69 6.41
CA ALA A 325 11.89 3.54 6.69
C ALA A 325 13.07 3.15 5.80
N LEU A 326 13.51 4.06 4.93
CA LEU A 326 14.58 3.84 3.95
C LEU A 326 15.67 4.90 4.07
N ALA A 327 16.90 4.52 3.74
CA ALA A 327 17.94 5.50 3.48
C ALA A 327 17.67 6.19 2.12
N PRO A 328 18.18 7.40 1.89
CA PRO A 328 17.99 8.13 0.63
C PRO A 328 18.44 7.32 -0.59
N ASP A 329 19.60 6.67 -0.51
CA ASP A 329 20.17 5.87 -1.61
C ASP A 329 19.29 4.64 -1.93
N ASP A 330 18.66 4.03 -0.92
CA ASP A 330 17.74 2.90 -1.11
C ASP A 330 16.46 3.33 -1.85
N LEU A 331 15.94 4.52 -1.52
CA LEU A 331 14.78 5.08 -2.21
C LEU A 331 15.12 5.49 -3.65
N GLU A 332 16.29 6.09 -3.85
CA GLU A 332 16.80 6.46 -5.17
C GLU A 332 17.04 5.23 -6.06
N ALA A 333 17.41 4.08 -5.49
CA ALA A 333 17.52 2.83 -6.26
C ALA A 333 16.15 2.23 -6.64
N LEU A 334 15.10 2.55 -5.88
CA LEU A 334 13.76 1.97 -6.05
C LEU A 334 12.90 2.72 -7.09
N LEU A 335 13.12 4.03 -7.29
CA LEU A 335 12.38 4.95 -8.19
C LEU A 335 10.94 4.50 -8.49
N PRO A 336 10.03 4.51 -7.49
CA PRO A 336 8.73 3.86 -7.62
C PRO A 336 7.74 4.76 -8.35
N VAL A 337 7.88 4.84 -9.67
CA VAL A 337 6.92 5.52 -10.55
C VAL A 337 5.54 4.86 -10.55
N ALA A 338 5.40 3.67 -9.95
CA ALA A 338 4.16 2.91 -9.86
C ALA A 338 3.28 3.27 -8.64
N TRP A 339 3.77 4.01 -7.65
CA TRP A 339 2.96 4.32 -6.45
C TRP A 339 1.93 5.41 -6.73
N GLY A 340 0.75 5.31 -6.11
CA GLY A 340 -0.33 6.30 -6.29
C GLY A 340 -1.06 6.16 -7.64
N ALA A 341 -2.04 7.02 -7.86
CA ALA A 341 -2.86 7.05 -9.08
C ALA A 341 -2.51 8.29 -9.91
N PRO A 342 -2.49 8.23 -11.26
CA PRO A 342 -2.21 9.40 -12.09
C PRO A 342 -3.22 10.53 -11.84
N ASP A 343 -2.79 11.78 -12.05
CA ASP A 343 -3.58 13.01 -11.99
C ASP A 343 -4.31 13.25 -10.64
N ALA A 344 -3.70 12.85 -9.53
CA ALA A 344 -4.29 12.90 -8.19
C ALA A 344 -3.78 14.08 -7.32
N ARG A 345 -3.30 15.15 -7.95
CA ARG A 345 -2.73 16.34 -7.28
C ARG A 345 -3.71 17.06 -6.35
N GLU A 346 -5.01 16.93 -6.59
CA GLU A 346 -6.07 17.44 -5.71
C GLU A 346 -5.91 16.98 -4.26
N ARG A 347 -5.30 15.81 -4.04
CA ARG A 347 -5.02 15.34 -2.67
C ARG A 347 -4.11 16.30 -1.91
N LEU A 348 -3.07 16.84 -2.54
CA LEU A 348 -2.17 17.81 -1.93
C LEU A 348 -2.95 19.06 -1.49
N ALA A 349 -3.81 19.61 -2.35
CA ALA A 349 -4.64 20.76 -2.03
C ALA A 349 -5.53 20.51 -0.80
N ARG A 350 -6.11 19.31 -0.69
CA ARG A 350 -6.94 18.91 0.47
C ARG A 350 -6.12 18.79 1.76
N TYR A 351 -4.87 18.33 1.70
CA TYR A 351 -3.98 18.31 2.86
C TYR A 351 -3.51 19.71 3.28
N LYS A 352 -3.33 20.65 2.34
CA LYS A 352 -3.09 22.08 2.66
C LYS A 352 -4.27 22.73 3.38
N VAL A 353 -5.50 22.31 3.11
CA VAL A 353 -6.68 22.75 3.90
C VAL A 353 -6.59 22.21 5.33
N LEU A 354 -6.24 20.93 5.48
CA LEU A 354 -6.11 20.29 6.79
C LEU A 354 -4.97 20.90 7.63
N GLU A 355 -3.84 21.23 7.00
CA GLU A 355 -2.70 21.91 7.62
C GLU A 355 -3.11 23.28 8.17
N ARG A 356 -3.72 24.13 7.33
CA ARG A 356 -4.19 25.46 7.76
C ARG A 356 -5.19 25.38 8.92
N LYS A 357 -6.06 24.37 8.91
CA LYS A 357 -6.98 24.12 10.03
C LYS A 357 -6.25 23.69 11.30
N HIS A 358 -5.26 22.80 11.17
CA HIS A 358 -4.42 22.35 12.29
C HIS A 358 -3.67 23.51 12.92
N GLU A 359 -3.03 24.37 12.11
CA GLU A 359 -2.28 25.54 12.56
C GLU A 359 -3.18 26.62 13.20
N ALA A 360 -4.44 26.73 12.76
CA ALA A 360 -5.38 27.70 13.30
C ALA A 360 -5.99 27.29 14.66
N ARG A 361 -5.73 26.07 15.13
CA ARG A 361 -6.22 25.57 16.42
C ARG A 361 -5.35 26.08 17.55
N GLN A 362 -5.95 26.67 18.58
CA GLN A 362 -5.20 27.13 19.75
C GLN A 362 -5.05 25.99 20.79
N PRO A 363 -3.91 25.90 21.52
CA PRO A 363 -3.65 24.80 22.45
C PRO A 363 -4.69 24.62 23.56
N GLU A 364 -5.31 25.72 24.01
CA GLU A 364 -6.28 25.74 25.11
C GLU A 364 -7.74 25.85 24.63
N GLU A 365 -7.99 25.84 23.32
CA GLU A 365 -9.34 25.98 22.77
C GLU A 365 -10.13 24.65 22.86
N GLU A 366 -11.29 24.72 23.50
CA GLU A 366 -12.23 23.60 23.58
C GLU A 366 -12.70 23.16 22.19
N ASP A 367 -12.84 21.84 21.97
CA ASP A 367 -13.22 21.25 20.69
C ASP A 367 -14.50 21.87 20.10
N ASP A 368 -15.54 22.03 20.93
CA ASP A 368 -16.84 22.56 20.50
C ASP A 368 -16.75 24.01 20.01
N ALA A 369 -15.95 24.83 20.69
CA ALA A 369 -15.74 26.23 20.32
C ALA A 369 -14.98 26.31 18.99
N PHE A 370 -13.94 25.50 18.83
CA PHE A 370 -13.17 25.42 17.59
C PHE A 370 -14.03 24.97 16.41
N LEU A 371 -14.82 23.90 16.56
CA LEU A 371 -15.67 23.37 15.49
C LEU A 371 -16.73 24.39 15.05
N ARG A 372 -17.34 25.15 15.98
CA ARG A 372 -18.27 26.24 15.63
C ARG A 372 -17.58 27.35 14.84
N ARG A 373 -16.36 27.74 15.23
CA ARG A 373 -15.55 28.74 14.52
C ARG A 373 -15.15 28.29 13.12
N CYS A 374 -14.98 26.99 12.89
CA CYS A 374 -14.69 26.45 11.56
C CYS A 374 -15.82 26.69 10.56
N ALA A 375 -17.07 26.93 10.99
CA ALA A 375 -18.23 27.10 10.11
C ALA A 375 -18.37 25.94 9.09
N ILE A 376 -18.43 24.71 9.61
CA ILE A 376 -18.42 23.49 8.80
C ILE A 376 -19.76 23.34 8.08
N VAL A 377 -19.70 23.19 6.76
CA VAL A 377 -20.85 22.92 5.90
C VAL A 377 -20.65 21.60 5.18
N ALA A 378 -21.56 20.66 5.42
CA ALA A 378 -21.62 19.38 4.75
C ALA A 378 -22.78 19.42 3.75
N THR A 379 -22.46 19.29 2.46
CA THR A 379 -23.46 19.27 1.39
C THR A 379 -23.74 17.83 1.00
N VAL A 380 -25.02 17.45 1.03
CA VAL A 380 -25.52 16.13 0.71
C VAL A 380 -26.17 16.19 -0.67
N SER A 381 -25.59 15.47 -1.61
CA SER A 381 -26.06 15.41 -2.99
C SER A 381 -26.38 13.97 -3.34
N ARG A 382 -27.47 13.74 -4.09
CA ARG A 382 -27.74 12.41 -4.65
C ARG A 382 -26.66 12.05 -5.66
N VAL A 383 -26.20 10.80 -5.64
CA VAL A 383 -25.26 10.29 -6.65
C VAL A 383 -26.04 10.00 -7.93
N ALA A 384 -25.67 10.69 -9.00
CA ALA A 384 -26.22 10.44 -10.33
C ALA A 384 -25.62 9.16 -10.96
N ALA A 385 -26.31 8.60 -11.96
CA ALA A 385 -25.78 7.47 -12.73
C ALA A 385 -24.44 7.82 -13.43
N LEU A 386 -24.28 9.08 -13.84
CA LEU A 386 -23.10 9.63 -14.51
C LEU A 386 -22.31 10.60 -13.63
N ASP A 387 -22.23 10.33 -12.32
CA ASP A 387 -21.53 11.22 -11.39
C ASP A 387 -20.00 11.24 -11.66
N GLY A 388 -19.42 12.44 -11.81
CA GLY A 388 -17.99 12.64 -12.02
C GLY A 388 -17.11 12.21 -10.85
N ASP A 389 -17.69 12.05 -9.64
CA ASP A 389 -16.98 11.60 -8.45
C ASP A 389 -16.94 10.07 -8.30
N ALA A 390 -17.35 9.30 -9.32
CA ALA A 390 -17.46 7.85 -9.25
C ALA A 390 -16.19 7.17 -8.70
N ASP A 391 -15.02 7.46 -9.28
CA ASP A 391 -13.76 6.82 -8.83
C ASP A 391 -13.45 7.12 -7.36
N ARG A 392 -13.78 8.34 -6.91
CA ARG A 392 -13.62 8.75 -5.52
C ARG A 392 -14.60 8.05 -4.59
N LEU A 393 -15.83 7.81 -5.03
CA LEU A 393 -16.82 7.06 -4.27
C LEU A 393 -16.42 5.59 -4.14
N VAL A 394 -15.92 4.95 -5.21
CA VAL A 394 -15.34 3.60 -5.15
C VAL A 394 -14.20 3.56 -4.14
N GLU A 395 -13.27 4.51 -4.23
CA GLU A 395 -12.11 4.60 -3.32
C GLU A 395 -12.56 4.70 -1.85
N LEU A 396 -13.67 5.39 -1.55
CA LEU A 396 -14.23 5.50 -0.20
C LEU A 396 -14.86 4.18 0.28
N LEU A 397 -15.56 3.48 -0.61
CA LEU A 397 -16.27 2.24 -0.31
C LEU A 397 -15.32 1.05 -0.12
N GLN A 398 -14.23 1.00 -0.88
CA GLN A 398 -13.19 -0.04 -0.76
C GLN A 398 -12.32 0.12 0.50
N ARG A 399 -12.46 1.22 1.24
CA ARG A 399 -11.62 1.48 2.41
C ARG A 399 -12.18 0.82 3.67
N SER A 400 -11.39 -0.10 4.22
CA SER A 400 -11.55 -0.64 5.59
C SER A 400 -10.98 0.34 6.62
N ASN A 401 -11.56 1.54 6.72
CA ASN A 401 -11.14 2.55 7.69
C ASN A 401 -12.11 2.59 8.89
N ARG A 402 -11.69 3.22 10.01
CA ARG A 402 -12.49 3.28 11.25
C ARG A 402 -13.82 4.03 11.10
N LEU A 403 -13.97 4.83 10.05
CA LEU A 403 -15.17 5.60 9.70
C LEU A 403 -16.05 4.89 8.66
N ASN A 404 -15.79 3.61 8.39
CA ASN A 404 -16.70 2.71 7.68
C ASN A 404 -17.56 1.98 8.71
N TYR A 405 -18.80 2.43 8.86
CA TYR A 405 -19.70 1.96 9.92
C TYR A 405 -20.54 0.74 9.53
N THR A 406 -20.56 0.34 8.25
CA THR A 406 -21.27 -0.88 7.84
C THR A 406 -20.39 -2.12 7.92
N LYS A 407 -19.05 -1.96 7.91
CA LYS A 407 -18.04 -3.03 8.09
C LYS A 407 -18.23 -4.23 7.15
N ASP A 408 -19.01 -4.08 6.09
CA ASP A 408 -19.20 -5.09 5.05
C ASP A 408 -17.96 -5.04 4.13
N VAL A 409 -16.86 -5.62 4.61
CA VAL A 409 -15.56 -5.69 3.91
C VAL A 409 -15.44 -6.98 3.10
N ASP A 410 -16.41 -7.89 3.21
CA ASP A 410 -16.39 -9.23 2.59
C ASP A 410 -16.68 -9.22 1.07
N ARG A 411 -16.59 -8.06 0.40
CA ARG A 411 -16.56 -7.96 -1.08
C ARG A 411 -15.36 -7.15 -1.61
N PRO A 412 -14.09 -7.57 -1.39
CA PRO A 412 -12.91 -6.88 -1.95
C PRO A 412 -12.83 -6.96 -3.48
N ASP A 413 -13.40 -8.00 -4.08
CA ASP A 413 -13.12 -8.42 -5.46
C ASP A 413 -14.11 -7.84 -6.49
N ALA A 414 -15.08 -7.02 -6.06
CA ALA A 414 -16.05 -6.41 -6.94
C ALA A 414 -16.04 -4.88 -6.82
N THR A 415 -14.98 -4.28 -7.36
CA THR A 415 -14.80 -2.82 -7.54
C THR A 415 -16.02 -2.14 -8.21
N TRP A 416 -16.78 -2.91 -9.00
CA TRP A 416 -17.98 -2.48 -9.72
C TRP A 416 -19.27 -2.54 -8.91
N ASP A 417 -19.37 -3.53 -8.02
CA ASP A 417 -20.62 -3.83 -7.32
C ASP A 417 -21.07 -2.65 -6.46
N VAL A 418 -20.17 -1.91 -5.81
CA VAL A 418 -20.61 -1.05 -4.71
C VAL A 418 -21.28 0.23 -5.18
N LEU A 419 -20.77 0.86 -6.24
CA LEU A 419 -21.43 2.03 -6.83
C LEU A 419 -22.65 1.64 -7.64
N ASP A 420 -22.60 0.48 -8.28
CA ASP A 420 -23.75 0.03 -9.03
C ASP A 420 -24.86 -0.45 -8.07
N VAL A 421 -24.55 -1.15 -6.98
CA VAL A 421 -25.49 -1.47 -5.90
C VAL A 421 -26.05 -0.20 -5.26
N ALA A 422 -25.21 0.82 -5.06
CA ALA A 422 -25.62 2.10 -4.48
C ALA A 422 -26.47 2.95 -5.44
N ALA A 423 -26.18 2.93 -6.75
CA ALA A 423 -26.93 3.66 -7.78
C ALA A 423 -28.06 2.84 -8.45
N GLY A 424 -28.29 1.57 -8.06
CA GLY A 424 -29.38 0.73 -8.56
C GLY A 424 -29.07 -0.14 -9.80
N ALA A 425 -27.80 -0.28 -10.14
CA ALA A 425 -27.25 -0.83 -11.37
C ALA A 425 -27.01 -2.35 -11.41
N TYR A 426 -26.37 -2.96 -10.42
CA TYR A 426 -25.84 -4.32 -10.61
C TYR A 426 -26.66 -5.43 -9.94
N ASP A 427 -27.40 -5.12 -8.89
CA ASP A 427 -27.95 -6.15 -8.00
C ASP A 427 -29.47 -6.35 -8.13
N SER A 428 -30.01 -6.13 -9.33
CA SER A 428 -31.40 -6.49 -9.67
C SER A 428 -31.61 -8.00 -9.87
N TYR A 429 -30.58 -8.82 -9.62
CA TYR A 429 -30.60 -10.26 -9.92
C TYR A 429 -30.55 -11.17 -8.68
N LYS A 430 -30.35 -10.63 -7.47
CA LYS A 430 -30.18 -11.49 -6.29
C LYS A 430 -30.98 -11.12 -5.03
N ASP A 431 -31.65 -9.97 -4.95
CA ASP A 431 -32.56 -9.67 -3.85
C ASP A 431 -33.76 -8.79 -4.30
N GLU A 432 -34.83 -8.83 -3.50
CA GLU A 432 -36.16 -8.25 -3.75
C GLU A 432 -36.17 -6.86 -4.44
N PRO A 433 -37.18 -6.56 -5.29
CA PRO A 433 -37.37 -5.26 -5.93
C PRO A 433 -37.64 -4.15 -4.90
N GLY A 434 -36.57 -3.62 -4.31
CA GLY A 434 -36.58 -2.55 -3.33
C GLY A 434 -36.04 -1.24 -3.89
N GLU A 435 -36.58 -0.12 -3.44
CA GLU A 435 -36.10 1.22 -3.79
C GLU A 435 -34.67 1.43 -3.25
N ARG A 436 -33.76 1.99 -4.04
CA ARG A 436 -32.36 2.22 -3.66
C ARG A 436 -31.99 3.68 -3.87
N ILE A 437 -31.14 4.18 -2.99
CA ILE A 437 -30.67 5.57 -3.04
C ILE A 437 -29.23 5.67 -2.55
N CYS A 438 -28.47 6.57 -3.16
CA CYS A 438 -27.10 6.85 -2.77
C CYS A 438 -26.86 8.35 -2.73
N TRP A 439 -26.14 8.78 -1.70
CA TRP A 439 -25.72 10.15 -1.49
C TRP A 439 -24.21 10.22 -1.39
N LYS A 440 -23.65 11.30 -1.96
CA LYS A 440 -22.29 11.75 -1.70
C LYS A 440 -22.34 12.96 -0.77
N VAL A 441 -21.27 13.09 0.02
CA VAL A 441 -21.12 14.19 0.98
C VAL A 441 -19.86 14.93 0.65
N THR A 442 -19.99 16.20 0.29
CA THR A 442 -18.88 17.15 0.20
C THR A 442 -18.83 18.01 1.44
N VAL A 443 -17.63 18.38 1.88
CA VAL A 443 -17.45 19.23 3.06
C VAL A 443 -16.58 20.42 2.72
N ARG A 444 -16.98 21.58 3.22
CA ARG A 444 -16.18 22.81 3.26
C ARG A 444 -16.24 23.43 4.65
N ASP A 445 -15.22 24.20 4.98
CA ASP A 445 -15.20 25.02 6.19
C ASP A 445 -14.46 26.34 5.91
N ALA A 446 -14.17 27.12 6.95
CA ALA A 446 -13.48 28.41 6.84
C ALA A 446 -12.07 28.32 6.23
N PHE A 447 -11.46 27.14 6.17
CA PHE A 447 -10.12 26.91 5.63
C PHE A 447 -10.14 26.44 4.18
N GLY A 448 -11.23 25.82 3.72
CA GLY A 448 -11.43 25.44 2.32
C GLY A 448 -12.28 24.20 2.13
N GLU A 449 -12.09 23.54 0.98
CA GLU A 449 -12.89 22.39 0.57
C GLU A 449 -12.13 21.06 0.72
N TYR A 450 -12.83 20.02 1.19
CA TYR A 450 -12.27 18.68 1.44
C TYR A 450 -12.59 17.66 0.33
N GLY A 451 -13.37 18.09 -0.67
CA GLY A 451 -13.94 17.25 -1.73
C GLY A 451 -14.99 16.28 -1.21
N VAL A 452 -15.23 15.19 -1.95
CA VAL A 452 -16.10 14.10 -1.48
C VAL A 452 -15.45 13.35 -0.32
N VAL A 453 -16.09 13.46 0.84
CA VAL A 453 -15.62 12.88 2.10
C VAL A 453 -16.55 11.79 2.63
N GLY A 454 -17.78 11.67 2.15
CA GLY A 454 -18.71 10.64 2.62
C GLY A 454 -19.54 10.05 1.49
N VAL A 455 -19.94 8.79 1.67
CA VAL A 455 -20.91 8.12 0.82
C VAL A 455 -21.86 7.29 1.66
N VAL A 456 -23.15 7.43 1.36
CA VAL A 456 -24.23 6.71 2.03
C VAL A 456 -25.06 6.04 0.97
N ALA A 457 -25.28 4.73 1.10
CA ALA A 457 -26.19 3.98 0.25
C ALA A 457 -27.23 3.28 1.10
N ALA A 458 -28.50 3.40 0.74
CA ALA A 458 -29.61 2.77 1.44
C ALA A 458 -30.53 2.03 0.47
N SER A 459 -31.10 0.93 0.96
CA SER A 459 -32.11 0.13 0.26
C SER A 459 -33.37 0.05 1.11
N ARG A 460 -34.54 0.15 0.49
CA ARG A 460 -35.85 -0.03 1.12
C ARG A 460 -36.34 -1.45 0.89
N THR A 461 -36.68 -2.14 1.98
CA THR A 461 -37.31 -3.47 1.94
C THR A 461 -38.62 -3.38 2.71
N GLY A 462 -39.76 -3.50 2.01
CA GLY A 462 -41.07 -3.13 2.57
C GLY A 462 -41.15 -1.62 2.84
N ASP A 463 -41.51 -1.24 4.07
CA ASP A 463 -41.68 0.17 4.48
C ASP A 463 -40.44 0.78 5.16
N ALA A 464 -39.36 0.01 5.38
CA ALA A 464 -38.19 0.46 6.14
C ALA A 464 -36.94 0.64 5.25
N TRP A 465 -36.25 1.77 5.43
CA TRP A 465 -34.94 2.01 4.84
C TRP A 465 -33.83 1.35 5.66
N ARG A 466 -32.87 0.73 4.96
CA ARG A 466 -31.69 0.12 5.55
C ARG A 466 -30.43 0.61 4.85
N PRO A 467 -29.51 1.31 5.53
CA PRO A 467 -28.21 1.64 4.96
C PRO A 467 -27.41 0.38 4.73
N ARG A 468 -26.90 0.25 3.51
CA ARG A 468 -25.93 -0.76 3.10
C ARG A 468 -24.51 -0.22 3.20
N HIS A 469 -24.33 1.07 2.97
CA HIS A 469 -23.05 1.75 3.13
C HIS A 469 -23.22 3.06 3.90
N PHE A 470 -22.34 3.28 4.88
CA PHE A 470 -22.22 4.52 5.62
C PHE A 470 -20.73 4.71 5.96
N THR A 471 -20.01 5.40 5.08
CA THR A 471 -18.54 5.49 5.15
C THR A 471 -18.03 6.90 4.89
N PHE A 472 -16.97 7.26 5.62
CA PHE A 472 -16.34 8.57 5.51
C PHE A 472 -14.82 8.49 5.35
N SER A 473 -14.28 9.58 4.84
CA SER A 473 -12.87 9.87 4.69
C SER A 473 -12.28 10.29 6.04
N CYS A 474 -11.06 9.83 6.35
CA CYS A 474 -10.32 10.35 7.50
C CYS A 474 -10.06 11.87 7.44
N ARG A 475 -10.23 12.51 6.27
CA ARG A 475 -10.11 13.97 6.12
C ARG A 475 -11.19 14.77 6.88
N CYS A 476 -12.33 14.16 7.20
CA CYS A 476 -13.35 14.80 8.04
C CYS A 476 -13.40 14.23 9.46
N ALA A 477 -12.37 13.48 9.87
CA ALA A 477 -12.27 12.95 11.22
C ALA A 477 -12.29 14.10 12.25
N GLY A 478 -13.02 13.91 13.35
CA GLY A 478 -13.16 14.92 14.40
C GLY A 478 -14.06 16.11 14.04
N MET A 479 -14.55 16.23 12.80
CA MET A 479 -15.44 17.32 12.39
C MET A 479 -16.92 17.08 12.71
N ARG A 480 -17.27 15.87 13.19
CA ARG A 480 -18.65 15.46 13.52
C ARG A 480 -19.63 15.46 12.33
N VAL A 481 -19.10 15.43 11.11
CA VAL A 481 -19.88 15.37 9.86
C VAL A 481 -20.67 14.06 9.76
N ASP A 482 -20.06 12.97 10.21
CA ASP A 482 -20.66 11.65 10.31
C ASP A 482 -21.85 11.64 11.29
N ALA A 483 -21.69 12.25 12.46
CA ALA A 483 -22.78 12.42 13.42
C ALA A 483 -23.91 13.31 12.91
N ALA A 484 -23.58 14.45 12.29
CA ALA A 484 -24.59 15.33 11.68
C ALA A 484 -25.40 14.61 10.60
N LEU A 485 -24.72 13.83 9.75
CA LEU A 485 -25.38 13.07 8.69
C LEU A 485 -26.20 11.91 9.25
N ALA A 486 -25.75 11.24 10.31
CA ALA A 486 -26.51 10.18 10.96
C ALA A 486 -27.84 10.72 11.52
N ALA A 487 -27.81 11.87 12.20
CA ALA A 487 -29.01 12.54 12.69
C ALA A 487 -29.94 12.96 11.53
N TRP A 488 -29.37 13.49 10.45
CA TRP A 488 -30.13 13.83 9.24
C TRP A 488 -30.80 12.60 8.61
N LEU A 489 -30.09 11.49 8.43
CA LEU A 489 -30.63 10.26 7.85
C LEU A 489 -31.79 9.70 8.66
N VAL A 490 -31.66 9.66 9.99
CA VAL A 490 -32.76 9.23 10.90
C VAL A 490 -33.99 10.11 10.73
N ALA A 491 -33.80 11.43 10.58
CA ALA A 491 -34.91 12.35 10.36
C ALA A 491 -35.58 12.18 8.98
N GLN A 492 -34.82 11.79 7.94
CA GLN A 492 -35.35 11.65 6.57
C GLN A 492 -35.89 10.24 6.25
N LEU A 493 -35.34 9.18 6.84
CA LEU A 493 -35.57 7.77 6.45
C LEU A 493 -36.27 6.92 7.53
N ASP A 494 -36.73 7.54 8.62
CA ASP A 494 -37.21 6.90 9.86
C ASP A 494 -36.09 6.29 10.73
N ALA A 495 -36.33 6.21 12.05
CA ALA A 495 -35.30 6.03 13.09
C ALA A 495 -34.55 4.69 13.08
N SER A 496 -34.96 3.73 12.24
CA SER A 496 -34.32 2.41 12.11
C SER A 496 -33.23 2.35 11.02
N ALA A 497 -32.98 3.46 10.33
CA ALA A 497 -32.12 3.52 9.17
C ALA A 497 -30.64 3.80 9.48
N LEU A 498 -30.06 3.29 10.57
CA LEU A 498 -28.60 3.36 10.80
C LEU A 498 -28.00 1.96 11.01
N PRO A 499 -26.76 1.72 10.56
CA PRO A 499 -26.03 0.51 10.95
C PRO A 499 -25.78 0.50 12.47
N ALA A 500 -25.80 -0.67 13.10
CA ALA A 500 -25.59 -0.80 14.56
C ALA A 500 -24.29 -0.13 15.03
N ALA A 501 -23.21 -0.17 14.23
CA ALA A 501 -21.94 0.47 14.59
C ALA A 501 -21.98 2.01 14.52
N ALA A 502 -23.01 2.60 13.91
CA ALA A 502 -23.24 4.04 13.81
C ALA A 502 -24.21 4.59 14.87
N GLU A 503 -24.89 3.73 15.65
CA GLU A 503 -25.90 4.18 16.64
C GLU A 503 -25.32 5.16 17.66
N GLY A 504 -24.07 4.94 18.09
CA GLY A 504 -23.37 5.83 19.02
C GLY A 504 -23.16 7.25 18.50
N LEU A 505 -23.26 7.48 17.18
CA LEU A 505 -23.13 8.81 16.59
C LEU A 505 -24.29 9.74 16.95
N LEU A 506 -25.48 9.20 17.25
CA LEU A 506 -26.64 10.01 17.64
C LEU A 506 -26.47 10.68 19.02
N ALA A 507 -25.53 10.19 19.84
CA ALA A 507 -25.19 10.80 21.12
C ALA A 507 -24.14 11.92 21.00
N VAL A 508 -23.54 12.10 19.84
CA VAL A 508 -22.50 13.12 19.60
C VAL A 508 -23.17 14.45 19.25
N ASP A 509 -22.83 15.53 19.97
CA ASP A 509 -23.30 16.87 19.61
C ASP A 509 -22.68 17.34 18.30
N ALA A 510 -23.45 17.31 17.21
CA ALA A 510 -23.03 17.73 15.88
C ALA A 510 -23.54 19.12 15.49
N SER A 511 -23.99 19.95 16.46
CA SER A 511 -24.58 21.28 16.22
C SER A 511 -23.66 22.28 15.50
N ALA A 512 -22.34 22.04 15.50
CA ALA A 512 -21.37 22.84 14.77
C ALA A 512 -21.35 22.59 13.25
N VAL A 513 -22.03 21.56 12.77
CA VAL A 513 -22.09 21.19 11.35
C VAL A 513 -23.42 21.62 10.76
N THR A 514 -23.37 22.41 9.69
CA THR A 514 -24.55 22.74 8.87
C THR A 514 -24.70 21.72 7.76
N ILE A 515 -25.81 20.98 7.75
CA ILE A 515 -26.18 20.11 6.63
C ILE A 515 -26.94 20.94 5.59
N VAL A 516 -26.40 20.99 4.38
CA VAL A 516 -27.08 21.52 3.19
C VAL A 516 -27.45 20.35 2.31
N VAL A 517 -28.66 20.35 1.78
CA VAL A 517 -29.17 19.27 0.93
C VAL A 517 -29.51 19.88 -0.41
N ASP A 518 -28.97 19.33 -1.50
CA ASP A 518 -29.33 19.77 -2.84
C ASP A 518 -30.78 19.36 -3.15
N ASP A 519 -31.52 20.19 -3.90
CA ASP A 519 -32.99 20.09 -4.07
C ASP A 519 -33.50 18.73 -4.60
N GLU A 520 -32.64 17.90 -5.20
CA GLU A 520 -32.96 16.56 -5.73
C GLU A 520 -32.50 15.40 -4.82
N ALA A 521 -32.04 15.66 -3.60
CA ALA A 521 -31.42 14.63 -2.76
C ALA A 521 -32.38 13.49 -2.38
N LEU A 522 -33.68 13.74 -2.21
CA LEU A 522 -34.66 12.75 -1.73
C LEU A 522 -35.61 12.24 -2.82
N ALA A 523 -35.83 13.00 -3.90
CA ALA A 523 -36.70 12.60 -4.99
C ALA A 523 -35.87 11.94 -6.10
N ALA A 524 -36.22 10.72 -6.52
CA ALA A 524 -35.80 10.28 -7.84
C ALA A 524 -36.64 11.10 -8.82
N PRO A 525 -36.07 11.86 -9.78
CA PRO A 525 -36.90 12.46 -10.81
C PRO A 525 -37.70 11.32 -11.46
N PRO A 526 -39.04 11.42 -11.58
CA PRO A 526 -39.80 10.44 -12.32
C PRO A 526 -39.33 10.49 -13.77
N VAL A 527 -38.52 9.52 -14.17
CA VAL A 527 -38.13 9.38 -15.56
C VAL A 527 -39.35 8.81 -16.29
N THR A 528 -40.07 9.66 -17.02
CA THR A 528 -41.11 9.18 -17.93
C THR A 528 -40.45 8.64 -19.17
N HIS A 529 -40.21 7.34 -19.20
CA HIS A 529 -39.54 6.69 -20.30
C HIS A 529 -40.46 6.53 -21.52
N ALA A 530 -39.95 6.84 -22.71
CA ALA A 530 -40.73 6.81 -23.95
C ALA A 530 -40.78 5.44 -24.66
N ARG A 531 -39.84 4.53 -24.37
CA ARG A 531 -39.63 3.27 -25.14
C ARG A 531 -39.26 2.09 -24.24
N ARG A 532 -39.66 0.86 -24.59
CA ARG A 532 -39.24 -0.39 -23.92
C ARG A 532 -38.01 -0.97 -24.61
N ALA A 533 -36.90 -1.13 -23.89
CA ALA A 533 -35.67 -1.73 -24.40
C ALA A 533 -35.44 -3.15 -23.84
N LEU A 534 -34.92 -4.08 -24.64
CA LEU A 534 -34.49 -5.41 -24.19
C LEU A 534 -32.96 -5.52 -24.28
N LEU A 535 -32.29 -5.78 -23.15
CA LEU A 535 -30.84 -5.99 -23.12
C LEU A 535 -30.51 -7.49 -23.13
N ARG A 536 -29.89 -7.98 -24.21
CA ARG A 536 -29.49 -9.37 -24.40
C ARG A 536 -27.97 -9.50 -24.46
N GLY A 537 -27.39 -10.14 -23.46
CA GLY A 537 -25.93 -10.31 -23.38
C GLY A 537 -25.46 -10.77 -22.02
N TRP A 538 -24.14 -10.75 -21.81
CA TRP A 538 -23.48 -11.13 -20.56
C TRP A 538 -23.63 -10.05 -19.48
N CYS A 539 -23.07 -10.29 -18.29
CA CYS A 539 -23.06 -9.35 -17.16
C CYS A 539 -22.62 -7.94 -17.58
N ALA A 540 -21.60 -7.80 -18.44
CA ALA A 540 -21.13 -6.51 -18.96
C ALA A 540 -22.22 -5.73 -19.73
N THR A 541 -23.13 -6.42 -20.43
CA THR A 541 -24.27 -5.79 -21.12
C THR A 541 -25.42 -5.49 -20.16
N GLN A 542 -25.65 -6.33 -19.15
CA GLN A 542 -26.66 -6.07 -18.12
C GLN A 542 -26.31 -4.84 -17.26
N GLN A 543 -25.02 -4.52 -17.12
CA GLN A 543 -24.53 -3.29 -16.49
C GLN A 543 -24.97 -2.01 -17.20
N LEU A 544 -25.42 -2.07 -18.47
CA LEU A 544 -25.93 -0.90 -19.18
C LEU A 544 -27.34 -0.49 -18.72
N ALA A 545 -28.15 -1.42 -18.23
CA ALA A 545 -29.53 -1.16 -17.80
C ALA A 545 -29.70 0.08 -16.92
N PRO A 546 -29.02 0.23 -15.78
CA PRO A 546 -29.10 1.46 -14.96
C PRO A 546 -28.74 2.76 -15.68
N LEU A 547 -27.71 2.71 -16.53
CA LEU A 547 -27.23 3.89 -17.25
C LEU A 547 -28.26 4.33 -18.30
N LEU A 548 -28.95 3.36 -18.89
CA LEU A 548 -30.05 3.58 -19.82
C LEU A 548 -31.35 3.98 -19.11
N ASP A 549 -31.61 3.46 -17.91
CA ASP A 549 -32.77 3.79 -17.07
C ASP A 549 -32.67 5.23 -16.51
N ALA A 550 -31.46 5.69 -16.20
CA ALA A 550 -31.23 7.07 -15.78
C ALA A 550 -31.42 8.10 -16.91
N SER A 551 -31.59 7.65 -18.16
CA SER A 551 -31.87 8.49 -19.32
C SER A 551 -33.37 8.48 -19.65
N PRO A 552 -33.99 9.62 -20.03
CA PRO A 552 -35.41 9.68 -20.39
C PRO A 552 -35.81 8.88 -21.66
N THR A 553 -34.85 8.17 -22.27
CA THR A 553 -35.00 7.45 -23.52
C THR A 553 -35.79 6.14 -23.39
N CYS A 554 -35.47 5.25 -22.43
CA CYS A 554 -36.08 3.92 -22.38
C CYS A 554 -36.18 3.28 -20.99
N VAL A 555 -37.16 2.38 -20.80
CA VAL A 555 -37.20 1.41 -19.68
C VAL A 555 -36.47 0.14 -20.13
N PRO A 556 -35.31 -0.21 -19.55
CA PRO A 556 -34.61 -1.43 -19.90
C PRO A 556 -35.24 -2.63 -19.18
N SER A 557 -35.78 -3.56 -19.95
CA SER A 557 -36.03 -4.93 -19.51
C SER A 557 -34.75 -5.76 -19.69
N ARG A 558 -34.31 -6.41 -18.63
CA ARG A 558 -33.11 -7.25 -18.62
C ARG A 558 -33.46 -8.68 -19.03
N TYR A 559 -32.65 -9.28 -19.91
CA TYR A 559 -32.69 -10.71 -20.19
C TYR A 559 -31.29 -11.29 -19.98
N ALA A 560 -31.01 -11.70 -18.74
CA ALA A 560 -29.75 -12.36 -18.41
C ALA A 560 -29.97 -13.88 -18.35
N ALA A 561 -29.86 -14.50 -19.52
CA ALA A 561 -29.70 -15.93 -19.62
C ALA A 561 -28.46 -16.16 -20.49
N THR A 562 -27.29 -16.24 -19.86
CA THR A 562 -25.95 -16.31 -20.49
C THR A 562 -25.82 -17.40 -21.57
N ARG A 563 -26.59 -18.48 -21.43
CA ARG A 563 -26.66 -19.59 -22.39
C ARG A 563 -27.61 -19.34 -23.58
N PHE A 564 -28.48 -18.33 -23.52
CA PHE A 564 -29.57 -18.06 -24.48
C PHE A 564 -29.50 -16.69 -25.17
N SER A 565 -28.44 -15.92 -24.94
CA SER A 565 -28.18 -14.69 -25.68
C SER A 565 -27.49 -14.92 -27.03
N SER A 566 -27.02 -16.13 -27.35
CA SER A 566 -26.46 -16.47 -28.67
C SER A 566 -27.54 -16.42 -29.75
N VAL A 567 -27.34 -15.56 -30.75
CA VAL A 567 -28.25 -15.43 -31.89
C VAL A 567 -28.24 -16.70 -32.74
N HIS A 568 -27.07 -17.30 -32.90
CA HIS A 568 -26.92 -18.54 -33.65
C HIS A 568 -27.74 -19.67 -33.03
N PHE A 569 -27.64 -19.84 -31.71
CA PHE A 569 -28.41 -20.85 -30.99
C PHE A 569 -29.92 -20.59 -31.10
N LEU A 570 -30.35 -19.34 -30.96
CA LEU A 570 -31.77 -18.98 -31.10
C LEU A 570 -32.29 -19.32 -32.50
N ARG A 571 -31.55 -18.96 -33.54
CA ARG A 571 -31.88 -19.27 -34.93
C ARG A 571 -31.94 -20.78 -35.19
N ALA A 572 -31.03 -21.55 -34.61
CA ALA A 572 -31.03 -23.01 -34.70
C ALA A 572 -32.24 -23.61 -33.95
N SER A 573 -32.54 -23.15 -32.74
CA SER A 573 -33.67 -23.63 -31.93
C SER A 573 -35.03 -23.34 -32.57
N ALA A 574 -35.16 -22.23 -33.32
CA ALA A 574 -36.36 -21.91 -34.07
C ALA A 574 -36.63 -22.89 -35.24
N ARG A 575 -35.63 -23.68 -35.64
CA ARG A 575 -35.73 -24.67 -36.73
C ARG A 575 -35.85 -26.11 -36.23
N ASP A 576 -35.41 -26.40 -35.00
CA ASP A 576 -35.41 -27.74 -34.42
C ASP A 576 -36.17 -27.80 -33.07
N PRO A 577 -37.34 -28.47 -33.04
CA PRO A 577 -38.13 -28.68 -31.83
C PRO A 577 -37.36 -29.34 -30.66
N ARG A 578 -36.33 -30.16 -30.93
CA ARG A 578 -35.52 -30.81 -29.89
C ARG A 578 -34.62 -29.80 -29.18
N LEU A 579 -33.98 -28.91 -29.94
CA LEU A 579 -33.19 -27.79 -29.41
C LEU A 579 -34.08 -26.80 -28.66
N ALA A 580 -35.27 -26.50 -29.17
CA ALA A 580 -36.26 -25.68 -28.48
C ALA A 580 -36.66 -26.27 -27.11
N ALA A 581 -36.88 -27.58 -27.04
CA ALA A 581 -37.20 -28.26 -25.78
C ALA A 581 -36.02 -28.30 -24.80
N ALA A 582 -34.79 -28.45 -25.29
CA ALA A 582 -33.57 -28.39 -24.47
C ALA A 582 -33.33 -26.98 -23.91
N ALA A 583 -33.58 -25.96 -24.71
CA ALA A 583 -33.54 -24.57 -24.30
C ALA A 583 -34.58 -24.28 -23.21
N ALA A 584 -35.83 -24.70 -23.41
CA ALA A 584 -36.91 -24.51 -22.44
C ALA A 584 -36.62 -25.17 -21.07
N ARG A 585 -36.09 -26.42 -21.06
CA ARG A 585 -35.70 -27.11 -19.82
C ARG A 585 -34.57 -26.39 -19.07
N SER A 586 -33.60 -25.89 -19.81
CA SER A 586 -32.46 -25.17 -19.24
C SER A 586 -32.85 -23.79 -18.73
N LEU A 587 -33.79 -23.10 -19.41
CA LEU A 587 -34.36 -21.84 -18.94
C LEU A 587 -35.13 -22.04 -17.63
N ALA A 588 -35.95 -23.10 -17.55
CA ALA A 588 -36.68 -23.47 -16.35
C ALA A 588 -35.77 -23.90 -15.18
N ALA A 589 -34.60 -24.47 -15.45
CA ALA A 589 -33.62 -24.84 -14.43
C ALA A 589 -32.84 -23.65 -13.87
N VAL A 590 -32.77 -22.54 -14.60
CA VAL A 590 -32.07 -21.31 -14.21
C VAL A 590 -33.01 -20.36 -13.45
N ASP A 591 -34.31 -20.66 -13.35
CA ASP A 591 -35.30 -19.68 -12.88
C ASP A 591 -36.25 -20.17 -11.76
N ALA A 592 -35.94 -19.72 -10.54
CA ALA A 592 -36.94 -19.32 -9.54
C ALA A 592 -36.81 -17.81 -9.18
N ALA A 593 -36.01 -17.03 -9.92
CA ALA A 593 -35.67 -15.64 -9.58
C ALA A 593 -35.27 -14.72 -10.76
N ALA A 594 -35.00 -15.24 -11.96
CA ALA A 594 -34.68 -14.50 -13.16
C ALA A 594 -35.96 -14.14 -13.95
N THR A 595 -36.59 -13.01 -13.65
CA THR A 595 -37.72 -12.44 -14.41
C THR A 595 -37.56 -12.65 -15.93
N ALA A 596 -38.23 -13.64 -16.51
CA ALA A 596 -38.07 -13.98 -17.92
C ALA A 596 -38.96 -13.06 -18.78
N PRO A 597 -38.43 -12.03 -19.49
CA PRO A 597 -39.18 -11.43 -20.58
C PRO A 597 -39.47 -12.49 -21.65
N SER A 598 -40.62 -12.37 -22.31
CA SER A 598 -40.97 -13.28 -23.40
C SER A 598 -39.90 -13.22 -24.49
N ASN A 599 -39.65 -14.34 -25.16
CA ASN A 599 -38.85 -14.36 -26.41
C ASN A 599 -39.51 -13.56 -27.55
N ASP A 600 -40.61 -12.85 -27.27
CA ASP A 600 -41.29 -11.98 -28.22
C ASP A 600 -40.55 -10.64 -28.35
N LEU A 601 -39.50 -10.66 -29.17
CA LEU A 601 -38.71 -9.49 -29.54
C LEU A 601 -39.53 -8.36 -30.19
N ARG A 602 -40.75 -8.64 -30.63
CA ARG A 602 -41.63 -7.65 -31.27
C ARG A 602 -42.37 -6.79 -30.25
N SER A 603 -42.37 -7.17 -28.98
CA SER A 603 -43.00 -6.41 -27.89
C SER A 603 -42.12 -5.25 -27.37
N TYR A 604 -40.92 -5.09 -27.92
CA TYR A 604 -39.93 -4.08 -27.55
C TYR A 604 -39.75 -3.04 -28.64
N ASP A 605 -39.62 -1.79 -28.24
CA ASP A 605 -39.30 -0.67 -29.13
C ASP A 605 -37.81 -0.67 -29.52
N VAL A 606 -36.97 -1.28 -28.69
CA VAL A 606 -35.54 -1.44 -28.94
C VAL A 606 -35.03 -2.79 -28.43
N VAL A 607 -34.19 -3.46 -29.21
CA VAL A 607 -33.41 -4.62 -28.77
C VAL A 607 -31.92 -4.29 -28.83
N VAL A 608 -31.22 -4.42 -27.71
CA VAL A 608 -29.76 -4.33 -27.62
C VAL A 608 -29.20 -5.75 -27.52
N GLN A 609 -28.40 -6.15 -28.49
CA GLN A 609 -27.81 -7.48 -28.60
C GLN A 609 -26.29 -7.40 -28.50
N ASP A 610 -25.72 -8.07 -27.52
CA ASP A 610 -24.29 -8.30 -27.41
C ASP A 610 -23.84 -9.41 -28.37
N CYS A 611 -22.90 -9.09 -29.26
CA CYS A 611 -22.34 -10.05 -30.20
C CYS A 611 -21.20 -10.89 -29.60
N GLU A 612 -20.79 -10.64 -28.35
CA GLU A 612 -19.69 -11.33 -27.68
C GLU A 612 -19.85 -12.85 -27.71
N VAL A 613 -21.04 -13.36 -27.39
CA VAL A 613 -21.27 -14.81 -27.26
C VAL A 613 -20.99 -15.52 -28.59
N ASP A 614 -21.53 -14.99 -29.67
CA ASP A 614 -21.38 -15.57 -31.01
C ASP A 614 -19.98 -15.30 -31.60
N ALA A 615 -19.35 -14.18 -31.22
CA ALA A 615 -17.98 -13.84 -31.63
C ALA A 615 -16.93 -14.74 -30.97
N LEU A 616 -17.17 -15.11 -29.71
CA LEU A 616 -16.22 -15.87 -28.93
C LEU A 616 -16.56 -17.37 -28.99
N TRP A 617 -17.77 -17.83 -28.67
CA TRP A 617 -18.04 -19.22 -28.25
C TRP A 617 -18.18 -20.29 -29.38
N PRO A 618 -17.69 -21.55 -29.18
CA PRO A 618 -17.88 -22.66 -30.12
C PRO A 618 -19.28 -23.30 -30.04
N VAL A 619 -19.84 -23.71 -31.19
CA VAL A 619 -21.26 -24.11 -31.29
C VAL A 619 -21.50 -25.63 -31.25
N THR A 620 -20.51 -26.48 -31.58
CA THR A 620 -20.73 -27.93 -31.78
C THR A 620 -20.58 -28.82 -30.54
N CYS A 621 -20.24 -28.27 -29.38
CA CYS A 621 -20.32 -29.05 -28.13
C CYS A 621 -21.79 -29.03 -27.68
N GLY A 622 -22.46 -30.18 -27.65
CA GLY A 622 -23.91 -30.32 -27.39
C GLY A 622 -24.50 -29.67 -26.12
N PHE A 623 -23.70 -28.94 -25.34
CA PHE A 623 -24.07 -27.90 -24.40
C PHE A 623 -22.86 -26.94 -24.36
N PRO A 624 -23.03 -25.61 -24.21
CA PRO A 624 -21.91 -24.76 -23.81
C PRO A 624 -21.30 -25.39 -22.57
N VAL A 625 -20.00 -25.73 -22.61
CA VAL A 625 -19.27 -26.27 -21.46
C VAL A 625 -19.67 -25.43 -20.26
N ASP A 626 -20.06 -26.11 -19.18
CA ASP A 626 -20.48 -25.45 -17.97
C ASP A 626 -19.28 -24.77 -17.32
N LEU A 627 -18.97 -23.57 -17.81
CA LEU A 627 -18.25 -22.55 -17.05
C LEU A 627 -19.28 -21.81 -16.18
N ALA A 628 -20.22 -22.54 -15.56
CA ALA A 628 -21.02 -21.99 -14.49
C ALA A 628 -20.07 -21.26 -13.57
N HIS A 629 -20.33 -19.97 -13.43
CA HIS A 629 -19.98 -19.19 -12.27
C HIS A 629 -20.49 -19.93 -11.03
N THR A 630 -19.75 -20.93 -10.55
CA THR A 630 -19.82 -21.32 -9.15
C THR A 630 -19.12 -20.18 -8.42
N ASP A 631 -19.92 -19.18 -8.07
CA ASP A 631 -19.57 -17.87 -7.48
C ASP A 631 -18.24 -17.84 -6.72
N VAL A 632 -17.35 -16.90 -7.09
CA VAL A 632 -17.04 -15.64 -6.36
C VAL A 632 -16.38 -14.70 -7.39
N ALA A 633 -17.02 -13.59 -7.77
CA ALA A 633 -16.45 -12.49 -8.58
C ALA A 633 -15.42 -12.87 -9.69
N CYS A 634 -15.90 -13.30 -10.86
CA CYS A 634 -15.12 -13.51 -12.11
C CYS A 634 -13.81 -14.32 -11.98
N ALA A 635 -13.91 -15.64 -12.09
CA ALA A 635 -12.78 -16.55 -11.97
C ALA A 635 -11.66 -16.34 -13.05
N PRO A 636 -10.37 -16.51 -12.71
CA PRO A 636 -9.22 -16.36 -13.62
C PRO A 636 -9.11 -17.34 -14.80
N GLY A 637 -9.97 -18.37 -14.88
CA GLY A 637 -9.76 -19.54 -15.76
C GLY A 637 -10.21 -19.39 -17.21
N LEU A 638 -10.95 -18.32 -17.58
CA LEU A 638 -11.48 -18.18 -18.94
C LEU A 638 -10.38 -17.97 -19.97
N ALA A 639 -9.31 -17.22 -19.64
CA ALA A 639 -8.18 -16.97 -20.53
C ALA A 639 -7.47 -18.28 -20.92
N ASP A 640 -7.26 -19.18 -19.95
CA ASP A 640 -6.67 -20.50 -20.17
C ASP A 640 -7.61 -21.46 -20.90
N ALA A 641 -8.91 -21.41 -20.56
CA ALA A 641 -9.94 -22.16 -21.27
C ALA A 641 -10.02 -21.73 -22.74
N TRP A 642 -9.93 -20.43 -23.02
CA TRP A 642 -9.88 -19.84 -24.35
C TRP A 642 -8.61 -20.22 -25.11
N ALA A 643 -7.45 -20.05 -24.49
CA ALA A 643 -6.19 -20.47 -25.08
C ALA A 643 -6.20 -21.96 -25.41
N SER A 644 -6.80 -22.78 -24.55
CA SER A 644 -6.99 -24.23 -24.77
C SER A 644 -7.99 -24.54 -25.88
N LEU A 645 -9.13 -23.85 -25.94
CA LEU A 645 -10.14 -24.00 -27.00
C LEU A 645 -9.60 -23.57 -28.37
N TRP A 646 -8.91 -22.43 -28.45
CA TRP A 646 -8.30 -21.97 -29.69
C TRP A 646 -7.18 -22.90 -30.17
N ARG A 647 -6.32 -23.40 -29.26
CA ARG A 647 -5.31 -24.43 -29.59
C ARG A 647 -5.95 -25.68 -30.19
N ARG A 648 -7.14 -26.07 -29.69
CA ARG A 648 -7.92 -27.21 -30.20
C ARG A 648 -8.59 -26.92 -31.55
N ALA A 649 -9.14 -25.73 -31.76
CA ALA A 649 -9.79 -25.32 -33.01
C ALA A 649 -8.82 -25.18 -34.20
N VAL A 650 -7.52 -25.03 -33.94
CA VAL A 650 -6.48 -24.85 -34.97
C VAL A 650 -5.67 -26.14 -35.22
N ALA A 651 -5.86 -27.19 -34.41
CA ALA A 651 -5.18 -28.47 -34.59
C ALA A 651 -6.06 -29.49 -35.36
N PRO A 652 -5.50 -30.33 -36.24
CA PRO A 652 -6.27 -31.38 -36.94
C PRO A 652 -6.74 -32.46 -35.95
N PRO A 653 -7.90 -33.10 -36.18
CA PRO A 653 -8.56 -33.91 -35.17
C PRO A 653 -7.84 -35.25 -34.90
N ARG A 654 -7.81 -35.67 -33.63
CA ARG A 654 -7.47 -37.04 -33.18
C ARG A 654 -8.72 -37.70 -32.58
N ASP A 655 -9.49 -38.35 -33.46
CA ASP A 655 -10.40 -39.48 -33.25
C ASP A 655 -11.68 -39.43 -32.37
N ALA A 656 -12.58 -40.33 -32.79
CA ALA A 656 -13.71 -41.04 -32.17
C ALA A 656 -14.98 -40.30 -31.69
N VAL A 657 -14.96 -39.00 -31.36
CA VAL A 657 -16.20 -38.30 -30.91
C VAL A 657 -17.10 -37.82 -32.07
N ALA A 658 -16.58 -37.85 -33.30
CA ALA A 658 -17.21 -37.25 -34.49
C ALA A 658 -18.49 -37.94 -35.01
N ALA A 659 -18.77 -39.19 -34.60
CA ALA A 659 -19.82 -40.00 -35.22
C ALA A 659 -21.24 -39.69 -34.72
N GLU A 660 -21.39 -39.12 -33.52
CA GLU A 660 -22.71 -38.90 -32.90
C GLU A 660 -23.08 -37.41 -32.78
N PHE A 661 -22.10 -36.50 -32.76
CA PHE A 661 -22.31 -35.05 -32.55
C PHE A 661 -21.47 -34.12 -33.45
N GLY A 662 -20.75 -34.65 -34.44
CA GLY A 662 -19.87 -33.86 -35.32
C GLY A 662 -18.50 -33.52 -34.73
N THR A 663 -17.66 -32.84 -35.52
CA THR A 663 -16.26 -32.49 -35.19
C THR A 663 -16.15 -31.50 -34.01
N PRO A 664 -15.06 -31.55 -33.22
CA PRO A 664 -14.82 -30.56 -32.16
C PRO A 664 -14.69 -29.12 -32.69
N ALA A 665 -15.57 -28.23 -32.20
CA ALA A 665 -15.39 -26.80 -31.96
C ALA A 665 -14.90 -25.89 -33.12
N ASP A 666 -15.68 -25.76 -34.20
CA ASP A 666 -15.52 -24.64 -35.13
C ASP A 666 -16.17 -23.37 -34.53
N LEU A 667 -15.38 -22.30 -34.43
CA LEU A 667 -15.91 -20.97 -34.14
C LEU A 667 -16.78 -20.49 -35.30
N LEU A 668 -17.83 -19.72 -35.00
CA LEU A 668 -18.63 -19.10 -36.05
C LEU A 668 -17.77 -18.19 -36.92
N THR A 669 -17.89 -18.38 -38.23
CA THR A 669 -17.24 -17.50 -39.19
C THR A 669 -17.84 -16.09 -39.09
N PRO A 670 -17.08 -15.03 -39.40
CA PRO A 670 -17.63 -13.67 -39.46
C PRO A 670 -18.88 -13.56 -40.34
N ALA A 671 -18.95 -14.34 -41.43
CA ALA A 671 -20.11 -14.39 -42.31
C ALA A 671 -21.34 -15.03 -41.64
N ALA A 672 -21.16 -16.10 -40.85
CA ALA A 672 -22.25 -16.74 -40.13
C ALA A 672 -22.86 -15.79 -39.07
N ILE A 673 -22.02 -15.09 -38.30
CA ILE A 673 -22.47 -14.11 -37.30
C ILE A 673 -23.21 -12.94 -37.98
N ALA A 674 -22.71 -12.49 -39.12
CA ALA A 674 -23.37 -11.47 -39.94
C ALA A 674 -24.76 -11.94 -40.45
N ASP A 675 -24.90 -13.21 -40.85
CA ASP A 675 -26.20 -13.79 -41.23
C ASP A 675 -27.15 -13.92 -40.03
N ASP A 676 -26.62 -14.19 -38.85
CA ASP A 676 -27.39 -14.24 -37.62
C ASP A 676 -27.91 -12.84 -37.22
N ALA A 677 -27.10 -11.79 -37.41
CA ALA A 677 -27.57 -10.41 -37.25
C ALA A 677 -28.73 -10.06 -38.21
N ARG A 678 -28.66 -10.50 -39.49
CA ARG A 678 -29.79 -10.34 -40.44
C ARG A 678 -31.03 -11.09 -39.96
N TRP A 679 -30.86 -12.33 -39.50
CA TRP A 679 -31.98 -13.13 -38.99
C TRP A 679 -32.62 -12.49 -37.76
N LEU A 680 -31.81 -12.00 -36.81
CA LEU A 680 -32.28 -11.29 -35.62
C LEU A 680 -33.07 -10.04 -36.00
N ARG A 681 -32.59 -9.26 -36.98
CA ARG A 681 -33.33 -8.08 -37.43
C ARG A 681 -34.72 -8.42 -37.95
N ALA A 682 -34.89 -9.54 -38.64
CA ALA A 682 -36.19 -10.01 -39.10
C ALA A 682 -37.14 -10.47 -37.96
N GLN A 683 -36.61 -10.74 -36.76
CA GLN A 683 -37.41 -11.09 -35.59
C GLN A 683 -37.88 -9.86 -34.80
N VAL A 684 -37.14 -8.76 -34.86
CA VAL A 684 -37.48 -7.47 -34.20
C VAL A 684 -38.54 -6.72 -35.04
N ALA A 685 -39.42 -5.95 -34.39
CA ALA A 685 -40.45 -5.18 -35.10
C ALA A 685 -39.83 -4.21 -36.15
N PRO A 686 -40.46 -3.98 -37.32
CA PRO A 686 -39.87 -3.13 -38.37
C PRO A 686 -39.59 -1.67 -37.93
N GLY A 687 -40.45 -1.11 -37.07
CA GLY A 687 -40.28 0.24 -36.50
C GLY A 687 -39.38 0.30 -35.27
N ALA A 688 -39.00 -0.85 -34.70
CA ALA A 688 -38.13 -0.92 -33.52
C ALA A 688 -36.65 -0.83 -33.91
N GLY A 689 -35.85 -0.26 -33.02
CA GLY A 689 -34.39 -0.17 -33.14
C GLY A 689 -33.69 -1.50 -32.78
N LEU A 690 -32.62 -1.83 -33.50
CA LEU A 690 -31.71 -2.92 -33.17
C LEU A 690 -30.31 -2.36 -32.95
N VAL A 691 -29.77 -2.50 -31.74
CA VAL A 691 -28.40 -2.11 -31.41
C VAL A 691 -27.54 -3.36 -31.27
N LEU A 692 -26.47 -3.46 -32.05
CA LEU A 692 -25.50 -4.56 -32.00
C LEU A 692 -24.24 -4.07 -31.28
N LEU A 693 -23.97 -4.58 -30.08
CA LEU A 693 -22.76 -4.27 -29.33
C LEU A 693 -21.62 -5.15 -29.83
N LEU A 694 -20.61 -4.54 -30.46
CA LEU A 694 -19.44 -5.27 -30.97
C LEU A 694 -18.49 -5.63 -29.83
N THR A 695 -17.80 -6.76 -29.95
CA THR A 695 -16.89 -7.25 -28.89
C THR A 695 -15.62 -6.39 -28.85
N PRO A 696 -15.23 -5.81 -27.69
CA PRO A 696 -14.00 -5.04 -27.60
C PRO A 696 -12.77 -5.94 -27.80
N ASP A 697 -11.62 -5.36 -28.20
CA ASP A 697 -10.37 -6.13 -28.31
C ASP A 697 -9.80 -6.47 -26.92
N LEU A 698 -10.10 -7.67 -26.44
CA LEU A 698 -9.79 -8.12 -25.07
C LEU A 698 -8.31 -8.47 -24.87
N TRP A 699 -7.55 -8.62 -25.96
CA TRP A 699 -6.17 -9.10 -25.95
C TRP A 699 -5.14 -8.03 -26.26
N ASP A 700 -5.58 -6.78 -26.47
CA ASP A 700 -4.69 -5.64 -26.61
C ASP A 700 -4.12 -5.23 -25.24
N LEU A 701 -2.81 -5.41 -25.08
CA LEU A 701 -2.08 -5.04 -23.85
C LEU A 701 -2.13 -3.54 -23.56
N GLY A 702 -2.29 -2.70 -24.59
CA GLY A 702 -2.46 -1.26 -24.46
C GLY A 702 -3.78 -0.91 -23.77
N LEU A 703 -4.85 -1.65 -24.08
CA LEU A 703 -6.17 -1.45 -23.48
C LEU A 703 -6.33 -2.16 -22.13
N ALA A 704 -5.49 -3.13 -21.80
CA ALA A 704 -5.58 -3.91 -20.56
C ALA A 704 -5.13 -3.13 -19.31
N ALA A 705 -5.96 -3.18 -18.26
CA ALA A 705 -5.61 -2.73 -16.91
C ALA A 705 -4.40 -3.51 -16.36
N PRO A 706 -3.63 -2.96 -15.41
CA PRO A 706 -2.39 -3.59 -14.93
C PRO A 706 -2.55 -5.07 -14.52
N GLY A 707 -3.60 -5.40 -13.76
CA GLY A 707 -3.85 -6.79 -13.34
C GLY A 707 -4.27 -7.72 -14.49
N TRP A 708 -4.99 -7.22 -15.50
CA TRP A 708 -5.34 -8.01 -16.68
C TRP A 708 -4.15 -8.18 -17.63
N ARG A 709 -3.33 -7.14 -17.76
CA ARG A 709 -2.12 -7.15 -18.58
C ARG A 709 -1.20 -8.29 -18.16
N GLU A 710 -0.97 -8.47 -16.86
CA GLU A 710 -0.14 -9.55 -16.33
C GLU A 710 -0.69 -10.95 -16.71
N ARG A 711 -2.01 -11.13 -16.71
CA ARG A 711 -2.64 -12.38 -17.19
C ARG A 711 -2.51 -12.55 -18.71
N LEU A 712 -2.74 -11.49 -19.48
CA LEU A 712 -2.61 -11.54 -20.93
C LEU A 712 -1.18 -11.87 -21.36
N GLU A 713 -0.17 -11.36 -20.65
CA GLU A 713 1.26 -11.61 -20.92
C GLU A 713 1.62 -13.10 -20.89
N GLN A 714 0.88 -13.92 -20.13
CA GLN A 714 1.05 -15.38 -20.05
C GLN A 714 0.59 -16.10 -21.33
N ILE A 715 -0.25 -15.47 -22.16
CA ILE A 715 -0.71 -16.01 -23.45
C ILE A 715 0.36 -15.75 -24.51
N PRO A 716 0.71 -16.70 -25.40
CA PRO A 716 1.66 -16.43 -26.48
C PRO A 716 1.26 -15.23 -27.35
N ALA A 717 2.20 -14.32 -27.65
CA ALA A 717 1.93 -13.09 -28.41
C ALA A 717 1.29 -13.37 -29.79
N ALA A 718 1.75 -14.41 -30.49
CA ALA A 718 1.18 -14.82 -31.77
C ALA A 718 -0.27 -15.31 -31.65
N LEU A 719 -0.64 -15.90 -30.52
CA LEU A 719 -2.01 -16.32 -30.24
C LEU A 719 -2.90 -15.11 -29.97
N ARG A 720 -2.45 -14.16 -29.13
CA ARG A 720 -3.17 -12.90 -28.88
C ARG A 720 -3.46 -12.14 -30.18
N ALA A 721 -2.43 -11.94 -31.01
CA ALA A 721 -2.57 -11.24 -32.29
C ALA A 721 -3.61 -11.88 -33.22
N ARG A 722 -3.70 -13.22 -33.25
CA ARG A 722 -4.70 -13.94 -34.05
C ARG A 722 -6.12 -13.80 -33.50
N LEU A 723 -6.27 -13.77 -32.18
CA LEU A 723 -7.56 -13.57 -31.51
C LEU A 723 -8.09 -12.14 -31.74
N SER A 724 -7.22 -11.13 -31.59
CA SER A 724 -7.52 -9.74 -31.93
C SER A 724 -7.88 -9.56 -33.42
N GLU A 725 -7.12 -10.17 -34.33
CA GLU A 725 -7.44 -10.15 -35.77
C GLU A 725 -8.80 -10.78 -36.06
N ARG A 726 -9.13 -11.91 -35.42
CA ARG A 726 -10.46 -12.52 -35.56
C ARG A 726 -11.57 -11.55 -35.12
N LEU A 727 -11.45 -10.92 -33.96
CA LEU A 727 -12.48 -9.99 -33.48
C LEU A 727 -12.63 -8.81 -34.43
N ARG A 728 -11.53 -8.26 -34.95
CA ARG A 728 -11.58 -7.22 -36.00
C ARG A 728 -12.36 -7.69 -37.22
N GLN A 729 -12.16 -8.93 -37.68
CA GLN A 729 -12.90 -9.48 -38.81
C GLN A 729 -14.40 -9.68 -38.52
N VAL A 730 -14.75 -10.17 -37.32
CA VAL A 730 -16.15 -10.33 -36.88
C VAL A 730 -16.83 -8.97 -36.78
N ASN A 731 -16.22 -8.02 -36.07
CA ASN A 731 -16.75 -6.67 -35.88
C ASN A 731 -16.93 -5.94 -37.21
N ALA A 732 -15.98 -6.09 -38.15
CA ALA A 732 -16.10 -5.52 -39.50
C ALA A 732 -17.22 -6.17 -40.33
N ALA A 733 -17.47 -7.48 -40.17
CA ALA A 733 -18.58 -8.15 -40.83
C ALA A 733 -19.94 -7.69 -40.28
N VAL A 734 -20.08 -7.65 -38.95
CA VAL A 734 -21.31 -7.21 -38.28
C VAL A 734 -21.59 -5.73 -38.56
N SER A 735 -20.57 -4.86 -38.51
CA SER A 735 -20.72 -3.42 -38.80
C SER A 735 -21.22 -3.16 -40.23
N ARG A 736 -20.67 -3.88 -41.22
CA ARG A 736 -21.14 -3.78 -42.62
C ARG A 736 -22.60 -4.18 -42.74
N VAL A 737 -23.00 -5.28 -42.12
CA VAL A 737 -24.40 -5.71 -42.14
C VAL A 737 -25.31 -4.74 -41.41
N ALA A 738 -24.90 -4.21 -40.26
CA ALA A 738 -25.68 -3.22 -39.51
C ALA A 738 -25.96 -1.97 -40.35
N ALA A 739 -24.98 -1.50 -41.12
CA ALA A 739 -25.14 -0.34 -42.00
C ALA A 739 -26.16 -0.56 -43.14
N ASP A 740 -26.32 -1.81 -43.59
CA ASP A 740 -27.26 -2.19 -44.66
C ASP A 740 -28.68 -2.50 -44.12
N LEU A 741 -28.84 -2.70 -42.80
CA LEU A 741 -30.10 -3.09 -42.18
C LEU A 741 -30.90 -1.88 -41.68
N PRO A 742 -32.24 -1.85 -41.90
CA PRO A 742 -33.06 -0.73 -41.45
C PRO A 742 -33.15 -0.67 -39.92
N ASN A 743 -33.10 0.55 -39.37
CA ASN A 743 -33.18 0.83 -37.94
C ASN A 743 -32.19 -0.02 -37.12
N THR A 744 -30.97 -0.22 -37.64
CA THR A 744 -29.92 -1.03 -37.02
C THR A 744 -28.66 -0.20 -36.85
N VAL A 745 -28.04 -0.26 -35.66
CA VAL A 745 -26.78 0.43 -35.36
C VAL A 745 -25.81 -0.54 -34.73
N ALA A 746 -24.55 -0.50 -35.16
CA ALA A 746 -23.45 -1.19 -34.49
C ALA A 746 -22.69 -0.20 -33.58
N VAL A 747 -22.45 -0.59 -32.34
CA VAL A 747 -21.65 0.16 -31.36
C VAL A 747 -20.32 -0.53 -31.19
N ASP A 748 -19.24 0.07 -31.72
CA ASP A 748 -17.88 -0.43 -31.53
C ASP A 748 -17.37 -0.05 -30.14
N ARG A 749 -17.44 -1.00 -29.21
CA ARG A 749 -16.93 -0.82 -27.85
C ARG A 749 -15.42 -0.57 -27.83
N THR A 750 -14.66 -1.12 -28.78
CA THR A 750 -13.19 -0.94 -28.83
C THR A 750 -12.82 0.53 -29.04
N ALA A 751 -13.56 1.21 -29.93
CA ALA A 751 -13.33 2.61 -30.26
C ALA A 751 -13.60 3.58 -29.09
N LEU A 752 -14.29 3.11 -28.05
CA LEU A 752 -14.64 3.90 -26.86
C LEU A 752 -13.62 3.76 -25.72
N LEU A 753 -12.65 2.84 -25.86
CA LEU A 753 -11.68 2.51 -24.82
C LEU A 753 -10.44 3.41 -24.85
N ARG A 754 -9.92 3.70 -23.66
CA ARG A 754 -8.60 4.28 -23.41
C ARG A 754 -7.64 3.21 -22.88
N PRO A 755 -6.32 3.50 -22.85
CA PRO A 755 -5.36 2.57 -22.27
C PRO A 755 -5.72 2.20 -20.83
N GLY A 756 -5.65 0.90 -20.50
CA GLY A 756 -5.90 0.40 -19.15
C GLY A 756 -7.36 0.17 -18.75
N GLU A 757 -8.32 0.32 -19.67
CA GLU A 757 -9.75 0.26 -19.33
C GLU A 757 -10.40 -1.10 -19.48
N VAL A 758 -9.77 -2.06 -20.14
CA VAL A 758 -10.20 -3.46 -20.14
C VAL A 758 -9.71 -4.11 -18.86
N GLN A 759 -10.62 -4.36 -17.93
CA GLN A 759 -10.28 -4.80 -16.59
C GLN A 759 -10.17 -6.31 -16.46
N GLU A 760 -11.02 -7.04 -17.19
CA GLU A 760 -10.97 -8.48 -17.33
C GLU A 760 -12.05 -8.92 -18.32
N HIS A 761 -11.75 -9.89 -19.20
CA HIS A 761 -12.72 -10.34 -20.20
C HIS A 761 -13.30 -9.14 -20.97
N THR A 762 -14.64 -9.03 -21.06
CA THR A 762 -15.37 -7.87 -21.59
C THR A 762 -15.75 -6.81 -20.57
N HIS A 763 -15.37 -6.97 -19.29
CA HIS A 763 -15.55 -5.91 -18.32
C HIS A 763 -14.59 -4.76 -18.60
N VAL A 764 -15.20 -3.61 -18.81
CA VAL A 764 -14.52 -2.34 -19.03
C VAL A 764 -14.79 -1.42 -17.85
N CYS A 765 -13.94 -0.42 -17.66
CA CYS A 765 -14.14 0.54 -16.58
C CYS A 765 -15.47 1.32 -16.72
N ARG A 766 -15.90 2.01 -15.65
CA ARG A 766 -17.15 2.77 -15.61
C ARG A 766 -17.23 3.77 -16.73
N ARG A 767 -16.15 4.52 -16.95
CA ARG A 767 -16.09 5.54 -17.98
C ARG A 767 -16.37 4.93 -19.35
N ALA A 768 -15.80 3.76 -19.63
CA ALA A 768 -16.06 3.03 -20.86
C ALA A 768 -17.51 2.51 -20.90
N GLN A 769 -18.06 1.96 -19.82
CA GLN A 769 -19.47 1.56 -19.75
C GLN A 769 -20.44 2.73 -19.99
N VAL A 770 -20.14 3.90 -19.40
CA VAL A 770 -20.86 5.16 -19.63
C VAL A 770 -20.80 5.55 -21.09
N ALA A 771 -19.61 5.56 -21.70
CA ALA A 771 -19.47 5.88 -23.12
C ALA A 771 -20.25 4.90 -24.02
N VAL A 772 -20.32 3.62 -23.64
CA VAL A 772 -21.16 2.63 -24.34
C VAL A 772 -22.64 2.95 -24.15
N ALA A 773 -23.09 3.25 -22.93
CA ALA A 773 -24.47 3.59 -22.64
C ALA A 773 -24.91 4.89 -23.35
N ASP A 774 -24.05 5.91 -23.40
CA ASP A 774 -24.29 7.15 -24.14
C ASP A 774 -24.42 6.86 -25.64
N ARG A 775 -23.52 6.04 -26.20
CA ARG A 775 -23.59 5.67 -27.62
C ARG A 775 -24.80 4.80 -27.93
N VAL A 776 -25.22 3.94 -27.00
CA VAL A 776 -26.48 3.22 -27.09
C VAL A 776 -27.62 4.23 -27.09
N ASN A 777 -27.72 5.13 -26.12
CA ASN A 777 -28.75 6.18 -26.03
C ASN A 777 -28.83 7.03 -27.31
N GLU A 778 -27.70 7.44 -27.88
CA GLU A 778 -27.64 8.13 -29.18
C GLU A 778 -28.23 7.27 -30.31
N ALA A 779 -27.98 5.97 -30.30
CA ALA A 779 -28.57 5.02 -31.24
C ALA A 779 -30.05 4.72 -30.93
N LEU A 780 -30.51 4.97 -29.70
CA LEU A 780 -31.90 4.81 -29.27
C LEU A 780 -32.78 6.01 -29.62
N LEU A 781 -32.21 7.21 -29.80
CA LEU A 781 -32.90 8.44 -30.20
C LEU A 781 -33.16 8.44 -31.71
#